data_AF-A0A1S2JWI1-F1
#
_entry.id   AF-A0A1S2JWI1-F1
#
_cell.length_a   1.000
_cell.length_b   1.000
_cell.length_c   1.000
_cell.angle_alpha   90.00
_cell.angle_beta   90.00
_cell.angle_gamma   90.00
#
_symmetry.space_group_name_H-M   'P 1'
#
loop_
_entity.id
_entity.type
_entity.pdbx_description
1 polymer ?
#
loop_
_entity_poly.entity_id
_entity_poly.type
_entity_poly.pdbx_seq_one_letter_code
_entity_poly.pdbx_strand_id
1 'polypeptide(L)'
;MITLRELHDLRLGKLKAAVEDWEQMVRKLAALAQGGDDVNAADFAARAEGADWQGDNAAVTKAFTVTTARQFTDIVTEARSIHAVLRDAHTALAKHHRDLVAAVDKWSAKHVRFDDAGGAHPVSRKLPDNSTHTSATQEDVDAAAAEVGSILAAANEVDRIATRALRGHAESAHDFDETGHRSLQDADRHQGRQDADLLVGLARKGDALTEAELRRFNAVMEYQRDNPAFAERFATGLGAEGTLRFWQDLADPRQSFLPDGERGTILATVQENLSLTLAAATHVDSPAMNEWKAGVLASGDERLRPGGPYGFQLVSSLMTKGTWGTDFLTSYGEKLIEFERDSGKRGGPYELWSSSTVVPHRLAYPYDPSGKANDPFNGFLEALGHNPEAALRFFGDHTGGGDEDGPKRVDNLDYLLGTGQDEKDNRAWPLGFDRQIAGYEFLGHALESATLGFAYDDGSPSVPPTRTQEQVVARNERTELMERLVEHYRSSSEIDAHDGIRGSLARMAAGHIDSLTYSMDNFGGSGEAIGRDALYGADRHHLRDFDRADSTAFLRALASDREAYETVSVAQQVYGTSAMAAHGDDVASARHVGLRSVYLHGFLDEVRSEAIGKEFAEEAEQRNLELEKQAAWRGYATSALVGAGVGVGAALVTGTGVGAILIPIAIETVGGAVETQVETETMQWLQDNKFDNSQQAIDGLDAAREAGEKRAATPLLNWAEARGMPRSEVSDLMAAAEGRYGEGAQNADTDNARGW
;
A
#
# COMPACT_ATOMS: atom_id res chain seq x y z
N MET A 1 14.29 -23.14 -5.43
CA MET A 1 13.18 -22.59 -4.64
C MET A 1 12.43 -23.78 -4.06
N ILE A 2 12.18 -23.79 -2.75
CA ILE A 2 11.38 -24.77 -2.02
C ILE A 2 9.95 -24.68 -2.53
N THR A 3 9.44 -25.82 -3.00
CA THR A 3 8.05 -26.02 -3.41
C THR A 3 7.15 -26.30 -2.22
N LEU A 4 5.83 -26.14 -2.41
CA LEU A 4 4.83 -26.51 -1.41
C LEU A 4 5.02 -27.94 -0.92
N ARG A 5 5.20 -28.88 -1.85
CA ARG A 5 5.38 -30.29 -1.51
C ARG A 5 6.65 -30.54 -0.72
N GLU A 6 7.76 -29.92 -1.11
CA GLU A 6 9.03 -30.07 -0.39
C GLU A 6 8.94 -29.56 1.05
N LEU A 7 8.29 -28.41 1.28
CA LEU A 7 8.10 -27.88 2.63
C LEU A 7 7.09 -28.70 3.44
N HIS A 8 6.00 -29.14 2.82
CA HIS A 8 4.97 -29.96 3.46
C HIS A 8 5.52 -31.34 3.90
N ASP A 9 6.36 -31.96 3.07
CA ASP A 9 6.92 -33.28 3.34
C ASP A 9 8.28 -33.21 4.07
N LEU A 10 8.69 -32.01 4.50
CA LEU A 10 10.01 -31.74 5.07
C LEU A 10 10.24 -32.54 6.36
N ARG A 11 11.25 -33.42 6.33
CA ARG A 11 11.65 -34.21 7.51
C ARG A 11 12.89 -33.63 8.18
N LEU A 12 12.68 -32.95 9.29
CA LEU A 12 13.74 -32.23 10.03
C LEU A 12 14.63 -33.11 10.93
N GLY A 13 14.37 -34.42 11.03
CA GLY A 13 15.09 -35.29 11.97
C GLY A 13 16.61 -35.34 11.75
N LYS A 14 17.08 -35.33 10.50
CA LYS A 14 18.53 -35.30 10.20
C LYS A 14 19.15 -33.95 10.53
N LEU A 15 18.44 -32.86 10.26
CA LEU A 15 18.90 -31.52 10.60
C LEU A 15 19.00 -31.36 12.12
N LYS A 16 18.01 -31.88 12.88
CA LYS A 16 18.07 -31.93 14.34
C LYS A 16 19.29 -32.69 14.85
N ALA A 17 19.56 -33.88 14.30
CA ALA A 17 20.74 -34.65 14.69
C ALA A 17 22.04 -33.88 14.39
N ALA A 18 22.13 -33.20 13.24
CA ALA A 18 23.27 -32.35 12.92
C ALA A 18 23.44 -31.19 13.92
N VAL A 19 22.34 -30.56 14.36
CA VAL A 19 22.38 -29.52 15.42
C VAL A 19 22.96 -30.10 16.71
N GLU A 20 22.46 -31.25 17.17
CA GLU A 20 22.94 -31.91 18.39
C GLU A 20 24.41 -32.35 18.30
N ASP A 21 24.85 -32.83 17.13
CA ASP A 21 26.24 -33.23 16.88
C ASP A 21 27.18 -32.01 16.88
N TRP A 22 26.80 -30.92 16.23
CA TRP A 22 27.57 -29.68 16.23
C TRP A 22 27.61 -29.02 17.61
N GLU A 23 26.53 -29.11 18.39
CA GLU A 23 26.54 -28.68 19.79
C GLU A 23 27.63 -29.44 20.59
N GLN A 24 27.70 -30.76 20.42
CA GLN A 24 28.74 -31.57 21.05
C GLN A 24 30.14 -31.24 20.54
N MET A 25 30.29 -30.96 19.24
CA MET A 25 31.56 -30.55 18.64
C MET A 25 32.05 -29.25 19.26
N VAL A 26 31.18 -28.23 19.38
CA VAL A 26 31.48 -26.96 20.04
C VAL A 26 31.99 -27.18 21.46
N ARG A 27 31.32 -28.04 22.24
CA ARG A 27 31.74 -28.34 23.63
C ARG A 27 33.14 -28.97 23.67
N LYS A 28 33.43 -29.93 22.78
CA LYS A 28 34.74 -30.61 22.71
C LYS A 28 35.85 -29.67 22.26
N LEU A 29 35.62 -28.88 21.21
CA LEU A 29 36.60 -27.91 20.71
C LEU A 29 36.87 -26.81 21.73
N ALA A 30 35.84 -26.31 22.42
CA ALA A 30 36.00 -25.31 23.47
C ALA A 30 36.87 -25.84 24.62
N ALA A 31 36.69 -27.10 25.02
CA ALA A 31 37.55 -27.74 26.02
C ALA A 31 39.01 -27.85 25.56
N LEU A 32 39.27 -28.17 24.28
CA LEU A 32 40.62 -28.20 23.72
C LEU A 32 41.26 -26.81 23.62
N ALA A 33 40.46 -25.78 23.32
CA ALA A 33 40.94 -24.42 23.15
C ALA A 33 41.26 -23.73 24.49
N GLN A 34 40.32 -23.79 25.43
CA GLN A 34 40.34 -22.96 26.64
C GLN A 34 40.41 -23.75 27.95
N GLY A 35 40.18 -25.06 27.91
CA GLY A 35 40.49 -25.96 29.03
C GLY A 35 39.52 -26.00 30.21
N GLY A 36 39.75 -27.05 31.00
CA GLY A 36 39.33 -27.31 32.37
C GLY A 36 40.57 -27.71 33.18
N ASP A 37 40.62 -28.89 33.82
CA ASP A 37 41.82 -29.37 34.57
C ASP A 37 42.91 -30.02 33.68
N ASP A 38 42.65 -30.25 32.39
CA ASP A 38 43.55 -30.91 31.44
C ASP A 38 44.28 -29.93 30.49
N VAL A 39 45.36 -30.41 29.85
CA VAL A 39 46.19 -29.64 28.89
C VAL A 39 45.36 -29.13 27.71
N ASN A 40 45.40 -27.82 27.47
CA ASN A 40 44.66 -27.12 26.41
C ASN A 40 45.56 -26.11 25.66
N ALA A 41 45.05 -25.57 24.55
CA ALA A 41 45.79 -24.68 23.67
C ALA A 41 46.16 -23.34 24.35
N ALA A 42 45.24 -22.76 25.13
CA ALA A 42 45.49 -21.51 25.86
C ALA A 42 46.64 -21.67 26.88
N ASP A 43 46.64 -22.75 27.66
CA ASP A 43 47.73 -23.07 28.59
C ASP A 43 49.06 -23.31 27.88
N PHE A 44 49.02 -23.95 26.71
CA PHE A 44 50.22 -24.18 25.92
C PHE A 44 50.80 -22.87 25.37
N ALA A 45 49.95 -21.95 24.91
CA ALA A 45 50.35 -20.61 24.51
C ALA A 45 50.96 -19.83 25.67
N ALA A 46 50.28 -19.79 26.82
CA ALA A 46 50.77 -19.08 28.01
C ALA A 46 52.13 -19.61 28.49
N ARG A 47 52.34 -20.93 28.44
CA ARG A 47 53.64 -21.56 28.76
C ARG A 47 54.72 -21.21 27.74
N ALA A 48 54.40 -21.22 26.44
CA ALA A 48 55.34 -20.84 25.39
C ALA A 48 55.72 -19.36 25.48
N GLU A 49 54.75 -18.49 25.82
CA GLU A 49 54.95 -17.07 26.06
C GLU A 49 55.85 -16.79 27.27
N GLY A 50 55.62 -17.51 28.37
CA GLY A 50 56.41 -17.38 29.60
C GLY A 50 57.78 -18.07 29.59
N ALA A 51 58.09 -18.87 28.56
CA ALA A 51 59.37 -19.58 28.49
C ALA A 51 60.50 -18.68 27.94
N ASP A 52 61.67 -18.78 28.58
CA ASP A 52 62.90 -18.06 28.20
C ASP A 52 63.72 -18.90 27.20
N TRP A 53 63.29 -18.89 25.93
CA TRP A 53 63.96 -19.61 24.85
C TRP A 53 65.12 -18.80 24.27
N GLN A 54 66.23 -19.47 23.94
CA GLN A 54 67.39 -18.85 23.26
C GLN A 54 67.72 -19.55 21.93
N GLY A 55 68.28 -18.79 20.99
CA GLY A 55 68.62 -19.25 19.63
C GLY A 55 67.49 -19.07 18.61
N ASP A 56 67.71 -19.48 17.36
CA ASP A 56 66.79 -19.25 16.22
C ASP A 56 65.37 -19.82 16.46
N ASN A 57 65.26 -20.90 17.23
CA ASN A 57 63.98 -21.51 17.60
C ASN A 57 63.15 -20.65 18.57
N ALA A 58 63.75 -19.69 19.27
CA ALA A 58 63.06 -18.80 20.20
C ALA A 58 62.08 -17.86 19.49
N ALA A 59 62.41 -17.43 18.26
CA ALA A 59 61.55 -16.54 17.47
C ALA A 59 60.51 -17.33 16.64
N VAL A 60 60.94 -18.41 15.99
CA VAL A 60 60.09 -19.15 15.03
C VAL A 60 59.12 -20.10 15.73
N THR A 61 59.62 -20.96 16.63
CA THR A 61 58.78 -21.99 17.26
C THR A 61 57.77 -21.37 18.22
N LYS A 62 58.14 -20.28 18.91
CA LYS A 62 57.26 -19.58 19.84
C LYS A 62 56.08 -18.95 19.11
N ALA A 63 56.36 -18.20 18.04
CA ALA A 63 55.32 -17.61 17.19
C ALA A 63 54.43 -18.70 16.59
N PHE A 64 55.01 -19.78 16.05
CA PHE A 64 54.25 -20.91 15.52
C PHE A 64 53.33 -21.55 16.57
N THR A 65 53.79 -21.74 17.80
CA THR A 65 52.98 -22.30 18.90
C THR A 65 51.81 -21.38 19.25
N VAL A 66 52.06 -20.08 19.40
CA VAL A 66 51.00 -19.10 19.72
C VAL A 66 49.98 -19.01 18.58
N THR A 67 50.44 -18.98 17.32
CA THR A 67 49.55 -19.01 16.15
C THR A 67 48.73 -20.30 16.10
N THR A 68 49.35 -21.46 16.33
CA THR A 68 48.64 -22.73 16.37
C THR A 68 47.58 -22.73 17.48
N ALA A 69 47.90 -22.21 18.67
CA ALA A 69 46.94 -22.12 19.76
C ALA A 69 45.76 -21.18 19.43
N ARG A 70 46.03 -20.07 18.72
CA ARG A 70 44.97 -19.16 18.24
C ARG A 70 43.99 -19.88 17.29
N GLN A 71 44.49 -20.75 16.42
CA GLN A 71 43.64 -21.53 15.50
C GLN A 71 42.65 -22.46 16.21
N PHE A 72 42.92 -22.87 17.46
CA PHE A 72 41.92 -23.56 18.29
C PHE A 72 40.79 -22.63 18.78
N THR A 73 41.04 -21.33 18.89
CA THR A 73 39.99 -20.34 19.14
C THR A 73 39.17 -20.10 17.88
N ASP A 74 39.84 -19.99 16.73
CA ASP A 74 39.21 -19.77 15.43
C ASP A 74 38.26 -20.94 15.07
N ILE A 75 38.72 -22.20 15.22
CA ILE A 75 37.86 -23.37 14.98
C ILE A 75 36.66 -23.44 15.94
N VAL A 76 36.79 -22.96 17.18
CA VAL A 76 35.67 -22.88 18.13
C VAL A 76 34.66 -21.83 17.67
N THR A 77 35.12 -20.70 17.15
CA THR A 77 34.28 -19.63 16.59
C THR A 77 33.49 -20.15 15.39
N GLU A 78 34.17 -20.81 14.45
CA GLU A 78 33.53 -21.40 13.28
C GLU A 78 32.55 -22.53 13.63
N ALA A 79 32.91 -23.44 14.55
CA ALA A 79 32.00 -24.49 15.00
C ALA A 79 30.75 -23.91 15.69
N ARG A 80 30.89 -22.82 16.46
CA ARG A 80 29.76 -22.10 17.07
C ARG A 80 28.87 -21.47 15.99
N SER A 81 29.48 -20.93 14.95
CA SER A 81 28.77 -20.37 13.81
C SER A 81 27.91 -21.42 13.11
N ILE A 82 28.51 -22.54 12.71
CA ILE A 82 27.81 -23.65 12.06
C ILE A 82 26.65 -24.15 12.93
N HIS A 83 26.90 -24.35 14.23
CA HIS A 83 25.87 -24.76 15.17
C HIS A 83 24.70 -23.75 15.23
N ALA A 84 25.00 -22.45 15.35
CA ALA A 84 23.99 -21.40 15.44
C ALA A 84 23.12 -21.33 14.18
N VAL A 85 23.74 -21.35 13.00
CA VAL A 85 23.04 -21.33 11.71
C VAL A 85 22.14 -22.56 11.56
N LEU A 86 22.65 -23.78 11.84
CA LEU A 86 21.86 -25.01 11.75
C LEU A 86 20.68 -25.02 12.74
N ARG A 87 20.91 -24.57 13.98
CA ARG A 87 19.88 -24.53 15.03
C ARG A 87 18.74 -23.58 14.65
N ASP A 88 19.09 -22.39 14.17
CA ASP A 88 18.11 -21.38 13.82
C ASP A 88 17.35 -21.77 12.54
N ALA A 89 18.05 -22.30 11.53
CA ALA A 89 17.42 -22.84 10.33
C ALA A 89 16.46 -23.99 10.65
N HIS A 90 16.86 -24.93 11.53
CA HIS A 90 15.98 -25.99 12.00
C HIS A 90 14.71 -25.42 12.65
N THR A 91 14.87 -24.43 13.53
CA THR A 91 13.76 -23.81 14.27
C THR A 91 12.80 -23.08 13.34
N ALA A 92 13.32 -22.29 12.40
CA ALA A 92 12.52 -21.54 11.45
C ALA A 92 11.81 -22.45 10.44
N LEU A 93 12.51 -23.43 9.85
CA LEU A 93 11.87 -24.41 8.95
C LEU A 93 10.80 -25.24 9.64
N ALA A 94 11.00 -25.61 10.92
CA ALA A 94 9.96 -26.29 11.71
C ALA A 94 8.72 -25.42 11.93
N LYS A 95 8.90 -24.11 12.07
CA LYS A 95 7.80 -23.15 12.15
C LYS A 95 7.07 -23.08 10.79
N HIS A 96 7.78 -22.80 9.70
CA HIS A 96 7.17 -22.67 8.37
C HIS A 96 6.50 -23.95 7.87
N HIS A 97 7.04 -25.13 8.18
CA HIS A 97 6.34 -26.40 7.92
C HIS A 97 4.99 -26.45 8.66
N ARG A 98 4.95 -26.10 9.95
CA ARG A 98 3.68 -26.10 10.72
C ARG A 98 2.71 -25.05 10.21
N ASP A 99 3.20 -23.85 9.88
CA ASP A 99 2.37 -22.78 9.32
C ASP A 99 1.79 -23.22 7.96
N LEU A 100 2.59 -23.85 7.10
CA LEU A 100 2.13 -24.36 5.81
C LEU A 100 1.06 -25.44 5.98
N VAL A 101 1.28 -26.43 6.86
CA VAL A 101 0.29 -27.48 7.13
C VAL A 101 -1.01 -26.87 7.64
N ALA A 102 -0.93 -25.93 8.58
CA ALA A 102 -2.11 -25.24 9.11
C ALA A 102 -2.85 -24.41 8.04
N ALA A 103 -2.12 -23.70 7.18
CA ALA A 103 -2.70 -22.94 6.07
C ALA A 103 -3.37 -23.87 5.06
N VAL A 104 -2.70 -24.96 4.65
CA VAL A 104 -3.26 -25.96 3.73
C VAL A 104 -4.52 -26.60 4.32
N ASP A 105 -4.52 -26.98 5.60
CA ASP A 105 -5.69 -27.57 6.26
C ASP A 105 -6.86 -26.57 6.34
N LYS A 106 -6.58 -25.32 6.73
CA LYS A 106 -7.55 -24.21 6.79
C LYS A 106 -8.22 -23.98 5.43
N TRP A 107 -7.43 -23.86 4.37
CA TRP A 107 -7.94 -23.56 3.03
C TRP A 107 -8.56 -24.78 2.33
N SER A 108 -8.06 -25.98 2.62
CA SER A 108 -8.70 -27.23 2.16
C SER A 108 -10.10 -27.41 2.75
N ALA A 109 -10.31 -27.00 4.01
CA ALA A 109 -11.64 -26.98 4.64
C ALA A 109 -12.61 -26.00 3.95
N LYS A 110 -12.07 -25.00 3.25
CA LYS A 110 -12.82 -24.07 2.37
C LYS A 110 -12.86 -24.49 0.91
N HIS A 111 -12.45 -25.72 0.56
CA HIS A 111 -12.44 -26.23 -0.80
C HIS A 111 -11.45 -25.53 -1.75
N VAL A 112 -10.32 -25.04 -1.24
CA VAL A 112 -9.17 -24.58 -2.04
C VAL A 112 -8.12 -25.69 -2.08
N ARG A 113 -7.51 -25.92 -3.24
CA ARG A 113 -6.37 -26.82 -3.45
C ARG A 113 -5.17 -26.02 -3.96
N PHE A 114 -3.96 -26.54 -3.78
CA PHE A 114 -2.74 -25.88 -4.23
C PHE A 114 -1.97 -26.72 -5.24
N ASP A 115 -1.26 -26.07 -6.15
CA ASP A 115 -0.20 -26.68 -6.94
C ASP A 115 1.15 -26.66 -6.20
N ASP A 116 2.17 -27.30 -6.78
CA ASP A 116 3.50 -27.39 -6.14
C ASP A 116 4.20 -26.01 -6.03
N ALA A 117 3.85 -25.03 -6.86
CA ALA A 117 4.39 -23.67 -6.78
C ALA A 117 3.70 -22.82 -5.71
N GLY A 118 2.64 -23.34 -5.07
CA GLY A 118 1.81 -22.61 -4.12
C GLY A 118 0.65 -21.85 -4.76
N GLY A 119 0.43 -22.01 -6.07
CA GLY A 119 -0.75 -21.48 -6.74
C GLY A 119 -2.01 -22.14 -6.21
N ALA A 120 -2.97 -21.32 -5.76
CA ALA A 120 -4.24 -21.79 -5.23
C ALA A 120 -5.27 -21.94 -6.36
N HIS A 121 -6.13 -22.95 -6.25
CA HIS A 121 -7.19 -23.25 -7.20
C HIS A 121 -8.43 -23.69 -6.45
N PRO A 122 -9.63 -23.29 -6.86
CA PRO A 122 -10.83 -23.79 -6.23
C PRO A 122 -11.07 -25.27 -6.59
N VAL A 123 -11.74 -25.99 -5.70
CA VAL A 123 -12.21 -27.36 -5.93
C VAL A 123 -13.67 -27.31 -6.34
N SER A 124 -13.94 -27.62 -7.61
CA SER A 124 -15.28 -27.71 -8.15
C SER A 124 -15.83 -29.13 -8.10
N ARG A 125 -17.14 -29.28 -7.82
CA ARG A 125 -17.87 -30.54 -7.89
C ARG A 125 -18.94 -30.46 -8.99
N LYS A 126 -19.04 -31.52 -9.80
CA LYS A 126 -20.19 -31.70 -10.70
C LYS A 126 -21.43 -32.14 -9.92
N LEU A 127 -22.53 -31.43 -10.11
CA LEU A 127 -23.84 -31.78 -9.58
C LEU A 127 -24.55 -32.81 -10.49
N PRO A 128 -25.61 -33.49 -10.01
CA PRO A 128 -26.33 -34.50 -10.79
C PRO A 128 -26.96 -33.99 -12.09
N ASP A 129 -27.21 -32.68 -12.18
CA ASP A 129 -27.70 -31.97 -13.37
C ASP A 129 -26.58 -31.54 -14.33
N ASN A 130 -25.34 -31.99 -14.06
CA ASN A 130 -24.13 -31.68 -14.82
C ASN A 130 -23.66 -30.22 -14.71
N SER A 131 -24.27 -29.41 -13.83
CA SER A 131 -23.76 -28.10 -13.45
C SER A 131 -22.53 -28.21 -12.52
N THR A 132 -21.71 -27.17 -12.48
CA THR A 132 -20.48 -27.14 -11.68
C THR A 132 -20.69 -26.24 -10.48
N HIS A 133 -20.60 -26.80 -9.27
CA HIS A 133 -20.65 -26.06 -8.03
C HIS A 133 -19.23 -25.86 -7.49
N THR A 134 -18.82 -24.61 -7.33
CA THR A 134 -17.57 -24.21 -6.68
C THR A 134 -17.93 -23.53 -5.36
N SER A 135 -17.38 -24.03 -4.25
CA SER A 135 -17.68 -23.52 -2.90
C SER A 135 -16.65 -22.51 -2.38
N ALA A 136 -15.43 -22.50 -2.94
CA ALA A 136 -14.43 -21.48 -2.64
C ALA A 136 -14.65 -20.25 -3.52
N THR A 137 -14.62 -19.06 -2.93
CA THR A 137 -14.64 -17.79 -3.67
C THR A 137 -13.28 -17.51 -4.31
N GLN A 138 -13.21 -16.62 -5.30
CA GLN A 138 -11.91 -16.19 -5.85
C GLN A 138 -11.06 -15.48 -4.79
N GLU A 139 -11.69 -14.74 -3.87
CA GLU A 139 -11.01 -14.14 -2.70
C GLU A 139 -10.39 -15.21 -1.79
N ASP A 140 -11.09 -16.31 -1.51
CA ASP A 140 -10.51 -17.42 -0.75
C ASP A 140 -9.30 -18.02 -1.49
N VAL A 141 -9.32 -18.06 -2.83
CA VAL A 141 -8.20 -18.54 -3.65
C VAL A 141 -7.03 -17.56 -3.59
N ASP A 142 -7.27 -16.26 -3.74
CA ASP A 142 -6.23 -15.23 -3.74
C ASP A 142 -5.59 -15.09 -2.35
N ALA A 143 -6.41 -15.06 -1.29
CA ALA A 143 -5.95 -15.04 0.09
C ALA A 143 -5.17 -16.32 0.45
N ALA A 144 -5.61 -17.48 -0.06
CA ALA A 144 -4.89 -18.73 0.09
C ALA A 144 -3.53 -18.71 -0.62
N ALA A 145 -3.49 -18.22 -1.87
CA ALA A 145 -2.26 -18.07 -2.64
C ALA A 145 -1.28 -17.10 -1.96
N ALA A 146 -1.77 -15.97 -1.44
CA ALA A 146 -0.97 -14.99 -0.71
C ALA A 146 -0.39 -15.57 0.59
N GLU A 147 -1.22 -16.23 1.41
CA GLU A 147 -0.77 -16.84 2.68
C GLU A 147 0.26 -17.95 2.44
N VAL A 148 -0.01 -18.87 1.51
CA VAL A 148 0.92 -19.96 1.18
C VAL A 148 2.18 -19.43 0.49
N GLY A 149 2.04 -18.49 -0.44
CA GLY A 149 3.16 -17.84 -1.11
C GLY A 149 4.10 -17.14 -0.12
N SER A 150 3.56 -16.41 0.85
CA SER A 150 4.34 -15.79 1.94
C SER A 150 5.09 -16.81 2.79
N ILE A 151 4.47 -17.94 3.13
CA ILE A 151 5.13 -19.00 3.91
C ILE A 151 6.27 -19.64 3.10
N LEU A 152 6.06 -19.89 1.81
CA LEU A 152 7.08 -20.45 0.93
C LEU A 152 8.24 -19.46 0.71
N ALA A 153 7.96 -18.18 0.53
CA ALA A 153 8.99 -17.14 0.43
C ALA A 153 9.85 -17.11 1.70
N ALA A 154 9.24 -17.11 2.89
CA ALA A 154 9.96 -17.11 4.15
C ALA A 154 10.81 -18.40 4.35
N ALA A 155 10.30 -19.56 3.96
CA ALA A 155 11.05 -20.81 4.03
C ALA A 155 12.24 -20.83 3.06
N ASN A 156 12.06 -20.30 1.84
CA ASN A 156 13.13 -20.13 0.85
C ASN A 156 14.23 -19.23 1.39
N GLU A 157 13.86 -18.16 2.08
CA GLU A 157 14.81 -17.22 2.66
C GLU A 157 15.68 -17.88 3.74
N VAL A 158 15.08 -18.70 4.61
CA VAL A 158 15.82 -19.47 5.61
C VAL A 158 16.82 -20.43 4.95
N ASP A 159 16.40 -21.18 3.93
CA ASP A 159 17.28 -22.13 3.21
C ASP A 159 18.42 -21.41 2.50
N ARG A 160 18.12 -20.28 1.87
CA ARG A 160 19.06 -19.40 1.19
C ARG A 160 20.16 -18.90 2.12
N ILE A 161 19.78 -18.27 3.24
CA ILE A 161 20.73 -17.72 4.22
C ILE A 161 21.59 -18.84 4.80
N ALA A 162 20.96 -19.94 5.23
CA ALA A 162 21.65 -21.05 5.86
C ALA A 162 22.64 -21.71 4.89
N THR A 163 22.22 -21.97 3.65
CA THR A 163 23.06 -22.58 2.62
C THR A 163 24.27 -21.70 2.32
N ARG A 164 24.09 -20.39 2.16
CA ARG A 164 25.21 -19.49 1.88
C ARG A 164 26.18 -19.38 3.05
N ALA A 165 25.67 -19.26 4.28
CA ALA A 165 26.51 -19.23 5.48
C ALA A 165 27.34 -20.51 5.64
N LEU A 166 26.69 -21.68 5.49
CA LEU A 166 27.36 -22.98 5.61
C LEU A 166 28.37 -23.23 4.47
N ARG A 167 28.09 -22.75 3.25
CA ARG A 167 29.05 -22.80 2.15
C ARG A 167 30.25 -21.91 2.42
N GLY A 168 30.06 -20.72 2.98
CA GLY A 168 31.15 -19.83 3.38
C GLY A 168 32.16 -20.51 4.32
N HIS A 169 31.66 -21.22 5.33
CA HIS A 169 32.50 -22.04 6.23
C HIS A 169 33.23 -23.20 5.52
N ALA A 170 32.78 -23.60 4.33
CA ALA A 170 33.38 -24.68 3.56
C ALA A 170 34.33 -24.20 2.44
N GLU A 171 34.46 -22.88 2.22
CA GLU A 171 35.27 -22.33 1.11
C GLU A 171 36.78 -22.44 1.34
N SER A 172 37.22 -22.32 2.59
CA SER A 172 38.65 -22.40 2.95
C SER A 172 39.07 -23.82 3.32
N ALA A 173 40.08 -24.35 2.64
CA ALA A 173 40.68 -25.64 2.98
C ALA A 173 41.78 -25.56 4.06
N HIS A 174 42.20 -24.34 4.42
CA HIS A 174 43.47 -24.11 5.13
C HIS A 174 43.40 -23.10 6.28
N ASP A 175 42.24 -22.48 6.52
CA ASP A 175 42.08 -21.46 7.56
C ASP A 175 40.65 -21.49 8.11
N PHE A 176 40.51 -21.29 9.41
CA PHE A 176 39.21 -21.26 10.10
C PHE A 176 38.69 -19.83 10.19
N ASP A 177 37.37 -19.65 10.09
CA ASP A 177 36.75 -18.32 10.16
C ASP A 177 36.79 -17.74 11.59
N GLU A 178 37.50 -16.62 11.75
CA GLU A 178 37.64 -15.89 13.02
C GLU A 178 36.43 -14.99 13.33
N THR A 179 35.53 -14.74 12.37
CA THR A 179 34.39 -13.82 12.53
C THR A 179 33.10 -14.52 12.93
N GLY A 180 32.77 -15.64 12.27
CA GLY A 180 31.61 -16.47 12.56
C GLY A 180 30.26 -15.73 12.53
N HIS A 181 29.19 -16.47 12.78
CA HIS A 181 27.83 -15.95 12.90
C HIS A 181 27.20 -16.38 14.24
N ARG A 182 26.48 -15.47 14.88
CA ARG A 182 25.82 -15.77 16.18
C ARG A 182 24.43 -16.35 16.02
N SER A 183 23.84 -16.17 14.84
CA SER A 183 22.49 -16.60 14.49
C SER A 183 22.32 -16.60 12.98
N LEU A 184 21.20 -17.15 12.50
CA LEU A 184 20.81 -17.02 11.10
C LEU A 184 20.59 -15.56 10.69
N GLN A 185 20.01 -14.74 11.59
CA GLN A 185 19.82 -13.31 11.35
C GLN A 185 21.15 -12.55 11.23
N ASP A 186 22.14 -12.90 12.04
CA ASP A 186 23.48 -12.31 11.96
C ASP A 186 24.16 -12.69 10.63
N ALA A 187 24.04 -13.96 10.22
CA ALA A 187 24.51 -14.43 8.93
C ALA A 187 23.86 -13.66 7.77
N ASP A 188 22.55 -13.44 7.82
CA ASP A 188 21.84 -12.64 6.82
C ASP A 188 22.36 -11.20 6.76
N ARG A 189 22.49 -10.53 7.90
CA ARG A 189 23.07 -9.17 7.94
C ARG A 189 24.48 -9.11 7.36
N HIS A 190 25.30 -10.12 7.62
CA HIS A 190 26.65 -10.22 7.05
C HIS A 190 26.61 -10.40 5.52
N GLN A 191 25.77 -11.31 5.02
CA GLN A 191 25.58 -11.54 3.58
C GLN A 191 25.07 -10.29 2.88
N GLY A 192 24.08 -9.60 3.46
CA GLY A 192 23.55 -8.34 2.94
C GLY A 192 24.62 -7.26 2.84
N ARG A 193 25.48 -7.10 3.85
CA ARG A 193 26.59 -6.13 3.77
C ARG A 193 27.58 -6.44 2.65
N GLN A 194 27.91 -7.72 2.43
CA GLN A 194 28.81 -8.13 1.34
C GLN A 194 28.20 -7.87 -0.04
N ASP A 195 26.91 -8.17 -0.21
CA ASP A 195 26.20 -7.95 -1.47
C ASP A 195 26.03 -6.45 -1.75
N ALA A 196 25.77 -5.66 -0.70
CA ALA A 196 25.75 -4.20 -0.80
C ALA A 196 27.12 -3.66 -1.23
N ASP A 197 28.23 -4.14 -0.66
CA ASP A 197 29.59 -3.72 -1.06
C ASP A 197 29.88 -4.05 -2.54
N LEU A 198 29.42 -5.21 -3.02
CA LEU A 198 29.49 -5.57 -4.44
C LEU A 198 28.70 -4.59 -5.31
N LEU A 199 27.46 -4.28 -4.93
CA LEU A 199 26.61 -3.38 -5.71
C LEU A 199 27.05 -1.92 -5.65
N VAL A 200 27.60 -1.45 -4.53
CA VAL A 200 28.26 -0.15 -4.42
C VAL A 200 29.44 -0.08 -5.41
N GLY A 201 30.22 -1.16 -5.52
CA GLY A 201 31.30 -1.28 -6.50
C GLY A 201 30.81 -1.20 -7.95
N LEU A 202 29.67 -1.82 -8.26
CA LEU A 202 29.03 -1.73 -9.59
C LEU A 202 28.46 -0.33 -9.85
N ALA A 203 27.75 0.25 -8.88
CA ALA A 203 27.10 1.55 -9.00
C ALA A 203 28.10 2.69 -9.27
N ARG A 204 29.33 2.59 -8.75
CA ARG A 204 30.42 3.54 -9.06
C ARG A 204 30.82 3.58 -10.54
N LYS A 205 30.39 2.63 -11.37
CA LYS A 205 30.59 2.67 -12.83
C LYS A 205 29.61 3.61 -13.54
N GLY A 206 28.51 4.01 -12.90
CA GLY A 206 27.50 4.91 -13.47
C GLY A 206 26.95 4.41 -14.81
N ASP A 207 26.96 5.28 -15.82
CA ASP A 207 26.43 5.02 -17.17
C ASP A 207 27.20 3.93 -17.94
N ALA A 208 28.42 3.58 -17.50
CA ALA A 208 29.24 2.53 -18.09
C ALA A 208 28.76 1.10 -17.75
N LEU A 209 27.73 0.93 -16.89
CA LEU A 209 27.15 -0.38 -16.61
C LEU A 209 26.54 -1.01 -17.86
N THR A 210 27.00 -2.22 -18.17
CA THR A 210 26.41 -3.05 -19.22
C THR A 210 25.04 -3.57 -18.80
N GLU A 211 24.19 -3.95 -19.75
CA GLU A 211 22.90 -4.54 -19.43
C GLU A 211 23.01 -5.85 -18.63
N ALA A 212 24.06 -6.64 -18.84
CA ALA A 212 24.31 -7.84 -18.07
C ALA A 212 24.63 -7.51 -16.60
N GLU A 213 25.39 -6.44 -16.37
CA GLU A 213 25.66 -5.95 -15.02
C GLU A 213 24.43 -5.34 -14.36
N LEU A 214 23.58 -4.63 -15.11
CA LEU A 214 22.30 -4.12 -14.60
C LEU A 214 21.31 -5.24 -14.25
N ARG A 215 21.22 -6.29 -15.07
CA ARG A 215 20.41 -7.49 -14.72
C ARG A 215 20.94 -8.17 -13.47
N ARG A 216 22.27 -8.26 -13.32
CA ARG A 216 22.89 -8.77 -12.08
C ARG A 216 22.60 -7.86 -10.89
N PHE A 217 22.66 -6.54 -11.07
CA PHE A 217 22.35 -5.56 -10.05
C PHE A 217 20.92 -5.74 -9.54
N ASN A 218 19.94 -5.81 -10.44
CA ASN A 218 18.54 -6.08 -10.11
C ASN A 218 18.36 -7.40 -9.36
N ALA A 219 18.95 -8.48 -9.86
CA ALA A 219 18.84 -9.79 -9.23
C ALA A 219 19.39 -9.79 -7.79
N VAL A 220 20.46 -9.06 -7.51
CA VAL A 220 21.01 -8.96 -6.15
C VAL A 220 20.16 -8.07 -5.25
N MET A 221 19.63 -6.94 -5.76
CA MET A 221 18.73 -6.09 -4.97
C MET A 221 17.43 -6.80 -4.62
N GLU A 222 16.79 -7.44 -5.60
CA GLU A 222 15.58 -8.23 -5.39
C GLU A 222 15.82 -9.34 -4.36
N TYR A 223 16.98 -10.00 -4.46
CA TYR A 223 17.41 -11.04 -3.52
C TYR A 223 17.68 -10.53 -2.11
N GLN A 224 17.93 -9.23 -1.93
CA GLN A 224 18.24 -8.59 -0.65
C GLN A 224 17.14 -7.62 -0.18
N ARG A 225 15.96 -7.64 -0.81
CA ARG A 225 14.89 -6.66 -0.60
C ARG A 225 14.46 -6.50 0.86
N ASP A 226 14.51 -7.59 1.63
CA ASP A 226 14.06 -7.64 3.02
C ASP A 226 15.23 -7.57 4.03
N ASN A 227 16.45 -7.29 3.57
CA ASN A 227 17.63 -7.23 4.41
C ASN A 227 17.98 -5.79 4.81
N PRO A 228 17.66 -5.34 6.04
CA PRO A 228 17.92 -3.95 6.45
C PRO A 228 19.41 -3.61 6.50
N ALA A 229 20.29 -4.59 6.71
CA ALA A 229 21.74 -4.35 6.71
C ALA A 229 22.29 -4.18 5.27
N PHE A 230 21.67 -4.82 4.28
CA PHE A 230 21.94 -4.53 2.87
C PHE A 230 21.50 -3.10 2.53
N ALA A 231 20.25 -2.74 2.86
CA ALA A 231 19.68 -1.43 2.56
C ALA A 231 20.52 -0.29 3.17
N GLU A 232 20.82 -0.36 4.47
CA GLU A 232 21.70 0.59 5.16
C GLU A 232 23.09 0.65 4.50
N ARG A 233 23.72 -0.51 4.25
CA ARG A 233 25.09 -0.56 3.72
C ARG A 233 25.16 -0.04 2.29
N PHE A 234 24.16 -0.30 1.46
CA PHE A 234 24.09 0.18 0.09
C PHE A 234 23.95 1.70 0.06
N ALA A 235 22.98 2.25 0.80
CA ALA A 235 22.75 3.69 0.89
C ALA A 235 23.98 4.43 1.44
N THR A 236 24.52 3.99 2.58
CA THR A 236 25.70 4.62 3.20
C THR A 236 26.99 4.41 2.42
N GLY A 237 27.13 3.29 1.70
CA GLY A 237 28.31 2.99 0.89
C GLY A 237 28.45 3.86 -0.36
N LEU A 238 27.32 4.33 -0.91
CA LEU A 238 27.30 5.38 -1.94
C LEU A 238 27.34 6.79 -1.34
N GLY A 239 26.71 6.98 -0.17
CA GLY A 239 26.45 8.31 0.39
C GLY A 239 25.36 9.05 -0.39
N ALA A 240 24.87 10.17 0.15
CA ALA A 240 23.77 10.93 -0.46
C ALA A 240 24.06 11.33 -1.92
N GLU A 241 25.15 12.08 -2.13
CA GLU A 241 25.55 12.53 -3.47
C GLU A 241 25.81 11.36 -4.42
N GLY A 242 26.43 10.28 -3.94
CA GLY A 242 26.71 9.09 -4.73
C GLY A 242 25.43 8.36 -5.17
N THR A 243 24.41 8.30 -4.32
CA THR A 243 23.09 7.74 -4.66
C THR A 243 22.43 8.57 -5.76
N LEU A 244 22.41 9.90 -5.61
CA LEU A 244 21.80 10.80 -6.61
C LEU A 244 22.53 10.74 -7.95
N ARG A 245 23.88 10.74 -7.90
CA ARG A 245 24.72 10.66 -9.09
C ARG A 245 24.55 9.34 -9.82
N PHE A 246 24.47 8.23 -9.08
CA PHE A 246 24.24 6.92 -9.66
C PHE A 246 22.93 6.87 -10.44
N TRP A 247 21.83 7.37 -9.87
CA TRP A 247 20.56 7.39 -10.60
C TRP A 247 20.58 8.36 -11.77
N GLN A 248 21.16 9.56 -11.60
CA GLN A 248 21.33 10.53 -12.68
C GLN A 248 22.09 9.94 -13.87
N ASP A 249 23.20 9.23 -13.62
CA ASP A 249 24.03 8.65 -14.67
C ASP A 249 23.29 7.54 -15.44
N LEU A 250 22.41 6.79 -14.78
CA LEU A 250 21.61 5.75 -15.43
C LEU A 250 20.40 6.29 -16.19
N ALA A 251 19.65 7.21 -15.58
CA ALA A 251 18.36 7.65 -16.08
C ALA A 251 18.49 8.79 -17.11
N ASP A 252 19.36 9.76 -16.84
CA ASP A 252 19.60 10.93 -17.70
C ASP A 252 21.09 11.06 -18.09
N PRO A 253 21.65 10.07 -18.83
CA PRO A 253 23.04 10.10 -19.25
C PRO A 253 23.29 11.25 -20.24
N ARG A 254 24.50 11.82 -20.24
CA ARG A 254 24.90 12.93 -21.13
C ARG A 254 24.87 12.60 -22.63
N GLN A 255 24.68 11.33 -23.00
CA GLN A 255 24.80 10.86 -24.38
C GLN A 255 23.58 11.29 -25.21
N SER A 256 23.75 11.45 -26.53
CA SER A 256 22.70 11.90 -27.45
C SER A 256 21.49 10.96 -27.58
N PHE A 257 21.48 9.82 -26.89
CA PHE A 257 20.40 8.84 -26.88
C PHE A 257 20.03 8.50 -25.44
N LEU A 258 18.82 8.88 -25.04
CA LEU A 258 18.23 8.46 -23.77
C LEU A 258 17.97 6.95 -23.82
N PRO A 259 18.21 6.20 -22.72
CA PRO A 259 17.98 4.77 -22.69
C PRO A 259 16.54 4.42 -23.11
N ASP A 260 16.36 3.48 -24.02
CA ASP A 260 15.07 2.99 -24.49
C ASP A 260 15.11 1.46 -24.68
N GLY A 261 14.04 0.90 -25.27
CA GLY A 261 13.94 -0.54 -25.56
C GLY A 261 14.26 -1.42 -24.35
N GLU A 262 15.10 -2.43 -24.57
CA GLU A 262 15.49 -3.40 -23.54
C GLU A 262 16.23 -2.76 -22.36
N ARG A 263 17.13 -1.80 -22.61
CA ARG A 263 17.83 -1.10 -21.53
C ARG A 263 16.84 -0.29 -20.68
N GLY A 264 15.86 0.35 -21.31
CA GLY A 264 14.78 1.04 -20.60
C GLY A 264 13.96 0.12 -19.70
N THR A 265 13.62 -1.09 -20.16
CA THR A 265 12.94 -2.09 -19.33
C THR A 265 13.79 -2.53 -18.14
N ILE A 266 15.10 -2.76 -18.34
CA ILE A 266 16.01 -3.12 -17.24
C ILE A 266 16.10 -1.98 -16.21
N LEU A 267 16.16 -0.73 -16.68
CA LEU A 267 16.20 0.44 -15.81
C LEU A 267 14.91 0.64 -15.01
N ALA A 268 13.75 0.23 -15.53
CA ALA A 268 12.49 0.24 -14.76
C ALA A 268 12.62 -0.64 -13.51
N THR A 269 13.16 -1.85 -13.68
CA THR A 269 13.42 -2.76 -12.56
C THR A 269 14.55 -2.25 -11.64
N VAL A 270 15.54 -1.50 -12.17
CA VAL A 270 16.54 -0.82 -11.32
C VAL A 270 15.89 0.25 -10.47
N GLN A 271 15.03 1.07 -11.07
CA GLN A 271 14.30 2.14 -10.38
C GLN A 271 13.46 1.58 -9.24
N GLU A 272 12.63 0.56 -9.52
CA GLU A 272 11.81 -0.12 -8.52
C GLU A 272 12.63 -0.69 -7.36
N ASN A 273 13.70 -1.44 -7.66
CA ASN A 273 14.56 -2.02 -6.63
C ASN A 273 15.30 -0.95 -5.81
N LEU A 274 15.71 0.15 -6.44
CA LEU A 274 16.30 1.29 -5.73
C LEU A 274 15.27 1.96 -4.83
N SER A 275 14.04 2.20 -5.30
CA SER A 275 12.95 2.77 -4.51
C SER A 275 12.71 1.93 -3.25
N LEU A 276 12.53 0.61 -3.39
CA LEU A 276 12.32 -0.31 -2.27
C LEU A 276 13.51 -0.33 -1.29
N THR A 277 14.73 -0.41 -1.82
CA THR A 277 15.96 -0.47 -1.00
C THR A 277 16.16 0.82 -0.19
N LEU A 278 15.96 1.98 -0.82
CA LEU A 278 16.12 3.28 -0.15
C LEU A 278 14.99 3.54 0.84
N ALA A 279 13.75 3.19 0.51
CA ALA A 279 12.62 3.23 1.44
C ALA A 279 12.95 2.43 2.71
N ALA A 280 13.40 1.17 2.56
CA ALA A 280 13.82 0.33 3.68
C ALA A 280 14.98 0.95 4.49
N ALA A 281 15.97 1.54 3.81
CA ALA A 281 17.10 2.20 4.47
C ALA A 281 16.67 3.39 5.34
N THR A 282 15.64 4.15 4.93
CA THR A 282 15.20 5.34 5.69
C THR A 282 14.66 5.03 7.09
N HIS A 283 14.21 3.79 7.33
CA HIS A 283 13.76 3.31 8.66
C HIS A 283 14.91 2.95 9.59
N VAL A 284 16.14 2.86 9.09
CA VAL A 284 17.30 2.54 9.92
C VAL A 284 17.76 3.79 10.67
N ASP A 285 17.82 3.68 12.00
CA ASP A 285 18.37 4.69 12.88
C ASP A 285 19.84 4.37 13.19
N SER A 286 20.73 4.99 12.42
CA SER A 286 22.17 4.93 12.64
C SER A 286 22.83 6.26 12.29
N PRO A 287 23.98 6.61 12.89
CA PRO A 287 24.67 7.86 12.56
C PRO A 287 24.95 8.02 11.06
N ALA A 288 25.34 6.94 10.37
CA ALA A 288 25.63 6.96 8.95
C ALA A 288 24.36 7.13 8.09
N MET A 289 23.23 6.51 8.47
CA MET A 289 21.97 6.75 7.78
C MET A 289 21.41 8.14 8.05
N ASN A 290 21.58 8.69 9.25
CA ASN A 290 21.17 10.05 9.55
C ASN A 290 22.01 11.08 8.76
N GLU A 291 23.31 10.83 8.58
CA GLU A 291 24.17 11.60 7.66
C GLU A 291 23.70 11.48 6.21
N TRP A 292 23.34 10.26 5.75
CA TRP A 292 22.80 10.07 4.40
C TRP A 292 21.47 10.83 4.19
N LYS A 293 20.51 10.72 5.12
CA LYS A 293 19.22 11.44 5.06
C LYS A 293 19.44 12.95 5.01
N ALA A 294 20.29 13.48 5.88
CA ALA A 294 20.63 14.90 5.91
C ALA A 294 21.31 15.36 4.62
N GLY A 295 22.24 14.57 4.07
CA GLY A 295 22.91 14.85 2.81
C GLY A 295 21.96 14.85 1.61
N VAL A 296 20.98 13.95 1.59
CA VAL A 296 19.94 13.92 0.54
C VAL A 296 19.08 15.18 0.59
N LEU A 297 18.63 15.57 1.79
CA LEU A 297 17.86 16.81 1.98
C LEU A 297 18.66 18.05 1.58
N ALA A 298 19.94 18.12 1.97
CA ALA A 298 20.83 19.23 1.64
C ALA A 298 21.15 19.33 0.13
N SER A 299 21.03 18.23 -0.62
CA SER A 299 21.29 18.20 -2.06
C SER A 299 20.04 18.50 -2.90
N GLY A 300 18.87 18.67 -2.27
CA GLY A 300 17.58 18.77 -2.95
C GLY A 300 17.52 19.91 -3.98
N ASP A 301 17.99 21.09 -3.60
CA ASP A 301 18.02 22.30 -4.44
C ASP A 301 19.28 22.43 -5.31
N GLU A 302 20.21 21.47 -5.20
CA GLU A 302 21.44 21.42 -5.98
C GLU A 302 21.26 20.65 -7.29
N ARG A 303 22.10 20.98 -8.28
CA ARG A 303 22.27 20.19 -9.51
C ARG A 303 23.65 19.57 -9.49
N LEU A 304 23.72 18.23 -9.55
CA LEU A 304 25.01 17.50 -9.56
C LEU A 304 25.88 17.77 -10.80
N ARG A 305 25.28 18.33 -11.85
CA ARG A 305 25.96 18.82 -13.05
C ARG A 305 25.23 20.03 -13.64
N PRO A 306 25.94 20.96 -14.32
CA PRO A 306 25.30 22.06 -15.04
C PRO A 306 24.22 21.56 -16.01
N GLY A 307 23.02 22.14 -15.92
CA GLY A 307 21.88 21.76 -16.77
C GLY A 307 21.34 20.34 -16.56
N GLY A 308 21.72 19.64 -15.48
CA GLY A 308 21.09 18.38 -15.07
C GLY A 308 19.91 18.58 -14.11
N PRO A 309 19.17 17.52 -13.75
CA PRO A 309 18.07 17.59 -12.80
C PRO A 309 18.53 18.07 -11.42
N TYR A 310 17.61 18.66 -10.67
CA TYR A 310 17.79 18.96 -9.25
C TYR A 310 17.78 17.67 -8.41
N GLY A 311 18.40 17.71 -7.23
CA GLY A 311 18.37 16.60 -6.27
C GLY A 311 16.95 16.16 -5.93
N PHE A 312 16.01 17.11 -5.74
CA PHE A 312 14.60 16.80 -5.52
C PHE A 312 13.99 15.96 -6.65
N GLN A 313 14.29 16.28 -7.92
CA GLN A 313 13.80 15.49 -9.06
C GLN A 313 14.35 14.06 -9.04
N LEU A 314 15.65 13.91 -8.71
CA LEU A 314 16.31 12.61 -8.63
C LEU A 314 15.74 11.74 -7.50
N VAL A 315 15.60 12.27 -6.30
CA VAL A 315 15.07 11.52 -5.15
C VAL A 315 13.60 11.19 -5.35
N SER A 316 12.78 12.15 -5.74
CA SER A 316 11.35 11.90 -5.95
C SER A 316 11.10 10.87 -7.04
N SER A 317 11.93 10.80 -8.08
CA SER A 317 11.82 9.73 -9.07
C SER A 317 12.10 8.32 -8.49
N LEU A 318 12.75 8.22 -7.33
CA LEU A 318 12.96 6.98 -6.58
C LEU A 318 11.95 6.79 -5.42
N MET A 319 10.96 7.67 -5.29
CA MET A 319 9.93 7.59 -4.24
C MET A 319 8.65 6.89 -4.71
N THR A 320 8.75 6.04 -5.73
CA THR A 320 7.60 5.42 -6.40
C THR A 320 7.15 4.09 -5.81
N LYS A 321 7.96 3.47 -4.93
CA LYS A 321 7.69 2.17 -4.31
C LYS A 321 8.25 2.13 -2.90
N GLY A 322 7.61 1.31 -2.08
CA GLY A 322 8.01 1.07 -0.69
C GLY A 322 7.57 2.17 0.26
N THR A 323 7.46 1.84 1.53
CA THR A 323 7.10 2.79 2.59
C THR A 323 8.35 3.54 3.03
N TRP A 324 8.48 4.81 2.68
CA TRP A 324 9.57 5.67 3.16
C TRP A 324 9.31 6.14 4.60
N GLY A 325 10.37 6.40 5.37
CA GLY A 325 10.27 6.77 6.78
C GLY A 325 9.59 8.11 7.02
N THR A 326 8.69 8.16 8.01
CA THR A 326 7.84 9.30 8.33
C THR A 326 8.61 10.61 8.55
N ASP A 327 9.67 10.59 9.36
CA ASP A 327 10.46 11.79 9.64
C ASP A 327 11.23 12.30 8.42
N PHE A 328 11.66 11.37 7.54
CA PHE A 328 12.33 11.72 6.30
C PHE A 328 11.35 12.39 5.33
N LEU A 329 10.17 11.80 5.11
CA LEU A 329 9.12 12.38 4.26
C LEU A 329 8.66 13.75 4.77
N THR A 330 8.50 13.91 6.08
CA THR A 330 8.14 15.21 6.69
C THR A 330 9.19 16.28 6.35
N SER A 331 10.46 15.99 6.66
CA SER A 331 11.56 16.93 6.41
C SER A 331 11.76 17.21 4.92
N TYR A 332 11.53 16.20 4.07
CA TYR A 332 11.62 16.33 2.62
C TYR A 332 10.53 17.23 2.05
N GLY A 333 9.27 17.04 2.46
CA GLY A 333 8.14 17.87 2.06
C GLY A 333 8.32 19.34 2.46
N GLU A 334 8.76 19.59 3.70
CA GLU A 334 9.08 20.94 4.18
C GLU A 334 10.13 21.60 3.28
N LYS A 335 11.27 20.92 3.05
CA LYS A 335 12.36 21.45 2.23
C LYS A 335 11.96 21.66 0.77
N LEU A 336 11.10 20.80 0.23
CA LEU A 336 10.60 20.91 -1.13
C LEU A 336 9.69 22.13 -1.30
N ILE A 337 8.73 22.35 -0.38
CA ILE A 337 7.86 23.54 -0.40
C ILE A 337 8.70 24.82 -0.23
N GLU A 338 9.66 24.83 0.71
CA GLU A 338 10.56 25.96 0.90
C GLU A 338 11.32 26.30 -0.38
N PHE A 339 11.87 25.29 -1.06
CA PHE A 339 12.61 25.46 -2.31
C PHE A 339 11.73 25.99 -3.45
N GLU A 340 10.55 25.42 -3.64
CA GLU A 340 9.60 25.87 -4.66
C GLU A 340 9.22 27.34 -4.47
N ARG A 341 8.99 27.74 -3.21
CA ARG A 341 8.52 29.09 -2.87
C ARG A 341 9.62 30.14 -2.84
N ASP A 342 10.84 29.81 -2.38
CA ASP A 342 11.98 30.73 -2.53
C ASP A 342 12.38 30.91 -4.01
N SER A 343 12.16 29.86 -4.81
CA SER A 343 12.36 29.90 -6.26
C SER A 343 11.33 30.76 -7.02
N GLY A 344 10.41 31.47 -6.36
CA GLY A 344 9.55 32.47 -6.99
C GLY A 344 10.33 33.57 -7.74
N LYS A 345 11.62 33.80 -7.41
CA LYS A 345 12.54 34.65 -8.20
C LYS A 345 12.99 34.03 -9.53
N ARG A 346 12.72 32.74 -9.75
CA ARG A 346 13.08 31.90 -10.90
C ARG A 346 11.87 31.49 -11.74
N GLY A 347 10.68 32.02 -11.45
CA GLY A 347 9.43 31.77 -12.18
C GLY A 347 8.34 31.13 -11.32
N GLY A 348 8.70 30.24 -10.40
CA GLY A 348 7.75 29.48 -9.56
C GLY A 348 7.75 27.98 -9.90
N PRO A 349 6.91 27.16 -9.24
CA PRO A 349 6.87 25.71 -9.45
C PRO A 349 6.63 25.33 -10.92
N TYR A 350 5.74 26.05 -11.61
CA TYR A 350 5.46 25.84 -13.02
C TYR A 350 6.73 25.97 -13.86
N GLU A 351 7.51 27.04 -13.72
CA GLU A 351 8.73 27.27 -14.50
C GLU A 351 9.90 26.36 -14.09
N LEU A 352 9.96 25.96 -12.81
CA LEU A 352 11.00 25.04 -12.33
C LEU A 352 10.84 23.64 -12.92
N TRP A 353 9.60 23.18 -13.04
CA TRP A 353 9.28 21.78 -13.33
C TRP A 353 8.63 21.56 -14.71
N SER A 354 8.10 22.62 -15.34
CA SER A 354 7.47 22.51 -16.66
C SER A 354 8.52 22.22 -17.73
N SER A 355 8.18 21.23 -18.54
CA SER A 355 8.91 20.83 -19.73
C SER A 355 8.82 21.80 -20.91
N SER A 356 7.96 22.83 -20.83
CA SER A 356 7.72 23.76 -21.94
C SER A 356 8.88 24.72 -22.24
N THR A 357 9.89 24.77 -21.35
CA THR A 357 11.01 25.72 -21.45
C THR A 357 12.41 25.08 -21.49
N VAL A 358 12.54 23.76 -21.23
CA VAL A 358 13.82 23.03 -21.15
C VAL A 358 13.65 21.62 -21.71
N VAL A 359 14.70 21.05 -22.33
CA VAL A 359 14.73 19.62 -22.69
C VAL A 359 14.51 18.80 -21.40
N PRO A 360 13.39 18.09 -21.27
CA PRO A 360 13.01 17.50 -20.00
C PRO A 360 13.91 16.32 -19.62
N HIS A 361 14.13 16.14 -18.32
CA HIS A 361 14.94 15.04 -17.82
C HIS A 361 14.11 13.75 -17.83
N ARG A 362 14.72 12.67 -18.31
CA ARG A 362 14.08 11.36 -18.29
C ARG A 362 14.46 10.62 -17.01
N LEU A 363 13.62 10.73 -16.00
CA LEU A 363 13.88 10.19 -14.67
C LEU A 363 12.98 9.00 -14.29
N ALA A 364 12.08 8.59 -15.19
CA ALA A 364 11.23 7.41 -14.99
C ALA A 364 11.39 6.40 -16.13
N TYR A 365 11.34 5.13 -15.73
CA TYR A 365 11.45 3.96 -16.57
C TYR A 365 10.32 2.96 -16.24
N PRO A 366 9.63 2.37 -17.26
CA PRO A 366 9.78 2.63 -18.70
C PRO A 366 9.45 4.08 -19.08
N TYR A 367 9.70 4.47 -20.34
CA TYR A 367 9.45 5.86 -20.77
C TYR A 367 8.03 6.28 -20.41
N ASP A 368 7.91 7.30 -19.56
CA ASP A 368 6.66 7.92 -19.24
C ASP A 368 6.44 9.15 -20.15
N PRO A 369 5.50 9.07 -21.11
CA PRO A 369 5.19 10.17 -22.02
C PRO A 369 4.42 11.31 -21.34
N SER A 370 3.99 11.19 -20.09
CA SER A 370 3.38 12.30 -19.34
C SER A 370 4.43 13.13 -18.59
N GLY A 371 5.62 12.57 -18.35
CA GLY A 371 6.75 13.29 -17.75
C GLY A 371 6.61 13.51 -16.24
N LYS A 372 5.84 12.65 -15.56
CA LYS A 372 5.48 12.77 -14.13
C LYS A 372 6.70 12.94 -13.24
N ALA A 373 7.80 12.26 -13.56
CA ALA A 373 9.02 12.30 -12.76
C ALA A 373 9.80 13.64 -12.81
N ASN A 374 9.41 14.60 -13.66
CA ASN A 374 10.04 15.92 -13.65
C ASN A 374 9.54 16.81 -12.51
N ASP A 375 8.30 16.61 -12.06
CA ASP A 375 7.78 17.29 -10.87
C ASP A 375 8.10 16.45 -9.63
N PRO A 376 8.98 16.91 -8.73
CA PRO A 376 9.32 16.17 -7.52
C PRO A 376 8.13 15.96 -6.57
N PHE A 377 7.05 16.75 -6.67
CA PHE A 377 5.85 16.51 -5.86
C PHE A 377 5.16 15.20 -6.22
N ASN A 378 5.23 14.74 -7.47
CA ASN A 378 4.55 13.52 -7.90
C ASN A 378 5.10 12.30 -7.15
N GLY A 379 6.41 12.11 -7.16
CA GLY A 379 7.05 11.01 -6.42
C GLY A 379 6.95 11.17 -4.90
N PHE A 380 7.01 12.41 -4.40
CA PHE A 380 6.84 12.66 -2.96
C PHE A 380 5.43 12.31 -2.46
N LEU A 381 4.40 12.75 -3.17
CA LEU A 381 3.00 12.46 -2.85
C LEU A 381 2.71 10.97 -3.00
N GLU A 382 3.29 10.29 -3.99
CA GLU A 382 3.21 8.83 -4.10
C GLU A 382 3.80 8.14 -2.84
N ALA A 383 4.98 8.57 -2.37
CA ALA A 383 5.55 8.04 -1.13
C ALA A 383 4.71 8.35 0.11
N LEU A 384 4.03 9.50 0.17
CA LEU A 384 3.02 9.77 1.21
C LEU A 384 1.84 8.80 1.10
N GLY A 385 1.39 8.48 -0.12
CA GLY A 385 0.35 7.47 -0.37
C GLY A 385 0.69 6.08 0.20
N HIS A 386 1.97 5.73 0.30
CA HIS A 386 2.43 4.48 0.92
C HIS A 386 2.68 4.59 2.44
N ASN A 387 2.53 5.77 3.04
CA ASN A 387 2.76 6.02 4.46
C ASN A 387 1.66 6.92 5.07
N PRO A 388 0.60 6.32 5.65
CA PRO A 388 -0.55 7.08 6.16
C PRO A 388 -0.20 8.03 7.31
N GLU A 389 0.80 7.69 8.14
CA GLU A 389 1.25 8.54 9.25
C GLU A 389 1.95 9.79 8.71
N ALA A 390 2.86 9.61 7.73
CA ALA A 390 3.54 10.73 7.09
C ALA A 390 2.57 11.62 6.31
N ALA A 391 1.62 11.03 5.59
CA ALA A 391 0.62 11.76 4.83
C ALA A 391 -0.26 12.61 5.75
N LEU A 392 -0.81 12.01 6.82
CA LEU A 392 -1.63 12.71 7.80
C LEU A 392 -0.86 13.87 8.46
N ARG A 393 0.38 13.63 8.88
CA ARG A 393 1.25 14.67 9.44
C ARG A 393 1.49 15.79 8.45
N PHE A 394 1.83 15.47 7.20
CA PHE A 394 2.13 16.47 6.18
C PHE A 394 0.94 17.39 5.89
N PHE A 395 -0.27 16.84 5.69
CA PHE A 395 -1.47 17.64 5.40
C PHE A 395 -2.04 18.38 6.63
N GLY A 396 -1.70 17.94 7.84
CA GLY A 396 -2.04 18.64 9.09
C GLY A 396 -1.05 19.74 9.48
N ASP A 397 0.10 19.85 8.79
CA ASP A 397 1.17 20.78 9.14
C ASP A 397 1.28 21.98 8.18
N HIS A 398 2.17 22.90 8.53
CA HIS A 398 2.44 24.11 7.80
C HIS A 398 3.94 24.24 7.51
N THR A 399 4.28 24.76 6.34
CA THR A 399 5.68 24.98 5.94
C THR A 399 6.03 26.46 5.84
N GLY A 400 7.23 26.83 6.27
CA GLY A 400 7.78 28.19 6.18
C GLY A 400 7.58 29.05 7.44
N GLY A 401 8.04 30.31 7.39
CA GLY A 401 7.94 31.28 8.49
C GLY A 401 9.00 31.17 9.59
N GLY A 402 10.08 30.41 9.36
CA GLY A 402 11.21 30.27 10.29
C GLY A 402 12.26 31.39 10.21
N ASP A 403 12.42 32.03 9.05
CA ASP A 403 13.41 33.08 8.79
C ASP A 403 12.72 34.39 8.36
N GLU A 404 13.24 35.55 8.81
CA GLU A 404 12.70 36.87 8.44
C GLU A 404 12.70 37.12 6.91
N ASP A 405 13.64 36.51 6.19
CA ASP A 405 13.79 36.60 4.74
C ASP A 405 13.22 35.37 3.98
N GLY A 406 12.69 34.37 4.70
CA GLY A 406 12.17 33.13 4.12
C GLY A 406 10.72 33.23 3.62
N PRO A 407 10.22 32.19 2.91
CA PRO A 407 8.83 32.15 2.49
C PRO A 407 7.89 32.14 3.71
N LYS A 408 6.78 32.88 3.62
CA LYS A 408 5.77 32.97 4.69
C LYS A 408 5.22 31.58 5.04
N ARG A 409 4.84 31.35 6.29
CA ARG A 409 4.17 30.11 6.68
C ARG A 409 2.87 29.89 5.87
N VAL A 410 2.69 28.70 5.31
CA VAL A 410 1.48 28.26 4.58
C VAL A 410 1.04 26.89 5.07
N ASP A 411 -0.28 26.62 5.03
CA ASP A 411 -0.82 25.27 5.22
C ASP A 411 -0.49 24.41 4.00
N ASN A 412 -0.01 23.18 4.24
CA ASN A 412 0.47 22.31 3.17
C ASN A 412 -0.66 21.80 2.25
N LEU A 413 -1.85 21.56 2.81
CA LEU A 413 -3.02 21.15 2.01
C LEU A 413 -3.49 22.33 1.14
N ASP A 414 -3.60 23.52 1.72
CA ASP A 414 -4.06 24.70 1.00
C ASP A 414 -3.12 25.09 -0.14
N TYR A 415 -1.80 24.95 0.09
CA TYR A 415 -0.79 25.12 -0.95
C TYR A 415 -1.04 24.22 -2.17
N LEU A 416 -1.37 22.94 -1.94
CA LEU A 416 -1.54 21.95 -3.01
C LEU A 416 -2.91 22.00 -3.69
N LEU A 417 -3.98 22.31 -2.94
CA LEU A 417 -5.33 22.48 -3.49
C LEU A 417 -5.51 23.83 -4.20
N GLY A 418 -4.65 24.81 -3.89
CA GLY A 418 -4.77 26.17 -4.41
C GLY A 418 -5.83 27.00 -3.69
N THR A 419 -6.05 26.74 -2.39
CA THR A 419 -7.03 27.41 -1.53
C THR A 419 -6.43 28.42 -0.56
N GLY A 420 -5.13 28.68 -0.67
CA GLY A 420 -4.43 29.71 0.09
C GLY A 420 -5.02 31.11 -0.09
N GLN A 421 -4.85 31.95 0.94
CA GLN A 421 -5.46 33.28 0.99
C GLN A 421 -4.98 34.22 -0.13
N ASP A 422 -3.71 34.10 -0.53
CA ASP A 422 -3.11 34.85 -1.64
C ASP A 422 -2.74 33.86 -2.76
N GLU A 423 -2.93 34.22 -4.03
CA GLU A 423 -2.58 33.38 -5.19
C GLU A 423 -1.12 32.90 -5.20
N LYS A 424 -0.20 33.73 -4.67
CA LYS A 424 1.23 33.38 -4.53
C LYS A 424 1.52 32.30 -3.46
N ASP A 425 0.56 32.05 -2.58
CA ASP A 425 0.62 31.01 -1.56
C ASP A 425 -0.01 29.70 -2.07
N ASN A 426 -0.39 29.64 -3.34
CA ASN A 426 -0.88 28.45 -4.03
C ASN A 426 0.19 27.87 -4.95
N ARG A 427 0.20 26.55 -5.08
CA ARG A 427 1.06 25.85 -6.02
C ARG A 427 0.51 25.97 -7.44
N ALA A 428 1.29 26.56 -8.34
CA ALA A 428 1.03 26.50 -9.77
C ALA A 428 1.53 25.14 -10.31
N TRP A 429 0.63 24.17 -10.42
CA TRP A 429 0.95 22.82 -10.89
C TRP A 429 1.53 22.83 -12.33
N PRO A 430 2.68 22.17 -12.57
CA PRO A 430 3.29 22.10 -13.89
C PRO A 430 2.49 21.20 -14.83
N LEU A 431 2.50 21.52 -16.12
CA LEU A 431 1.98 20.64 -17.17
C LEU A 431 3.01 19.57 -17.55
N GLY A 432 2.52 18.34 -17.69
CA GLY A 432 3.22 17.22 -18.32
C GLY A 432 3.40 17.40 -19.84
N PHE A 433 4.06 16.44 -20.51
CA PHE A 433 4.26 16.52 -21.98
C PHE A 433 2.96 16.35 -22.77
N ASP A 434 2.00 15.65 -22.20
CA ASP A 434 0.63 15.49 -22.69
C ASP A 434 -0.25 16.73 -22.43
N ARG A 435 0.32 17.76 -21.77
CA ARG A 435 -0.36 18.99 -21.36
C ARG A 435 -1.44 18.77 -20.30
N GLN A 436 -1.32 17.69 -19.51
CA GLN A 436 -2.15 17.43 -18.34
C GLN A 436 -1.37 17.66 -17.04
N ILE A 437 -2.09 17.90 -15.95
CA ILE A 437 -1.50 17.97 -14.61
C ILE A 437 -1.59 16.59 -13.99
N ALA A 438 -0.49 15.85 -13.97
CA ALA A 438 -0.47 14.51 -13.39
C ALA A 438 -0.47 14.51 -11.85
N GLY A 439 -0.18 15.63 -11.22
CA GLY A 439 0.06 15.70 -9.79
C GLY A 439 -1.16 15.49 -8.90
N TYR A 440 -2.37 15.73 -9.42
CA TYR A 440 -3.61 15.55 -8.66
C TYR A 440 -3.96 14.08 -8.41
N GLU A 441 -3.55 13.17 -9.30
CA GLU A 441 -3.65 11.72 -9.08
C GLU A 441 -2.85 11.30 -7.83
N PHE A 442 -1.58 11.70 -7.77
CA PHE A 442 -0.70 11.43 -6.63
C PHE A 442 -1.16 12.15 -5.35
N LEU A 443 -1.68 13.37 -5.48
CA LEU A 443 -2.32 14.07 -4.36
C LEU A 443 -3.51 13.26 -3.81
N GLY A 444 -4.32 12.70 -4.72
CA GLY A 444 -5.40 11.79 -4.37
C GLY A 444 -4.91 10.59 -3.57
N HIS A 445 -3.87 9.89 -4.02
CA HIS A 445 -3.27 8.76 -3.30
C HIS A 445 -2.79 9.15 -1.89
N ALA A 446 -2.10 10.28 -1.77
CA ALA A 446 -1.64 10.78 -0.48
C ALA A 446 -2.79 11.13 0.48
N LEU A 447 -3.83 11.82 -0.01
CA LEU A 447 -5.01 12.17 0.78
C LEU A 447 -5.84 10.95 1.17
N GLU A 448 -5.97 9.98 0.27
CA GLU A 448 -6.60 8.70 0.55
C GLU A 448 -5.89 7.98 1.69
N SER A 449 -4.56 7.87 1.61
CA SER A 449 -3.79 7.25 2.67
C SER A 449 -3.89 8.01 4.00
N ALA A 450 -3.79 9.34 3.95
CA ALA A 450 -3.90 10.20 5.13
C ALA A 450 -5.25 10.02 5.82
N THR A 451 -6.37 10.09 5.08
CA THR A 451 -7.72 10.08 5.66
C THR A 451 -8.20 8.69 6.05
N LEU A 452 -7.78 7.62 5.34
CA LEU A 452 -8.19 6.26 5.63
C LEU A 452 -7.28 5.58 6.67
N GLY A 453 -6.00 5.98 6.74
CA GLY A 453 -5.03 5.49 7.71
C GLY A 453 -4.34 4.17 7.33
N PHE A 454 -4.41 3.79 6.06
CA PHE A 454 -3.66 2.69 5.44
C PHE A 454 -3.09 3.14 4.09
N ALA A 455 -2.16 2.39 3.49
CA ALA A 455 -1.58 2.78 2.20
C ALA A 455 -2.64 2.71 1.08
N TYR A 456 -2.60 3.64 0.13
CA TYR A 456 -3.60 3.73 -0.95
C TYR A 456 -3.58 2.51 -1.87
N ASP A 457 -2.49 1.74 -1.88
CA ASP A 457 -2.24 0.54 -2.67
C ASP A 457 -2.21 -0.75 -1.84
N ASP A 458 -2.68 -0.70 -0.57
CA ASP A 458 -2.78 -1.88 0.28
C ASP A 458 -3.86 -2.83 -0.26
N GLY A 459 -3.43 -3.98 -0.79
CA GLY A 459 -4.33 -5.02 -1.31
C GLY A 459 -5.10 -5.79 -0.22
N SER A 460 -4.80 -5.57 1.06
CA SER A 460 -5.52 -6.17 2.19
C SER A 460 -5.58 -5.19 3.36
N PRO A 461 -6.25 -4.04 3.16
CA PRO A 461 -6.24 -2.96 4.13
C PRO A 461 -6.93 -3.40 5.42
N SER A 462 -6.51 -2.80 6.53
CA SER A 462 -7.13 -3.03 7.82
C SER A 462 -7.52 -1.71 8.47
N VAL A 463 -8.66 -1.69 9.17
CA VAL A 463 -9.12 -0.47 9.84
C VAL A 463 -8.12 -0.12 10.93
N PRO A 464 -7.58 1.11 10.96
CA PRO A 464 -6.70 1.54 12.03
C PRO A 464 -7.40 1.36 13.39
N PRO A 465 -6.77 0.66 14.36
CA PRO A 465 -7.38 0.45 15.67
C PRO A 465 -7.54 1.78 16.41
N THR A 466 -8.55 1.88 17.28
CA THR A 466 -8.83 3.04 18.15
C THR A 466 -8.73 2.68 19.64
N ARG A 467 -7.74 1.87 20.02
CA ARG A 467 -7.60 1.29 21.37
C ARG A 467 -6.72 2.10 22.31
N THR A 468 -5.80 2.92 21.78
CA THR A 468 -4.92 3.80 22.55
C THR A 468 -5.26 5.26 22.35
N GLN A 469 -4.77 6.15 23.22
CA GLN A 469 -5.02 7.59 23.09
C GLN A 469 -4.40 8.15 21.80
N GLU A 470 -3.20 7.69 21.43
CA GLU A 470 -2.52 8.10 20.19
C GLU A 470 -3.34 7.70 18.96
N GLN A 471 -3.93 6.49 18.99
CA GLN A 471 -4.80 5.98 17.93
C GLN A 471 -6.10 6.79 17.78
N VAL A 472 -6.69 7.23 18.90
CA VAL A 472 -7.87 8.11 18.90
C VAL A 472 -7.53 9.50 18.38
N VAL A 473 -6.39 10.07 18.80
CA VAL A 473 -5.91 11.35 18.27
C VAL A 473 -5.75 11.27 16.75
N ALA A 474 -5.05 10.25 16.26
CA ALA A 474 -4.89 10.04 14.83
C ALA A 474 -6.26 9.87 14.13
N ARG A 475 -7.24 9.16 14.71
CA ARG A 475 -8.59 9.06 14.11
C ARG A 475 -9.27 10.42 14.00
N ASN A 476 -9.15 11.27 15.00
CA ASN A 476 -9.73 12.61 14.97
C ASN A 476 -9.06 13.51 13.93
N GLU A 477 -7.73 13.44 13.81
CA GLU A 477 -6.97 14.17 12.78
C GLU A 477 -7.36 13.70 11.37
N ARG A 478 -7.57 12.39 11.17
CA ARG A 478 -8.05 11.83 9.89
C ARG A 478 -9.43 12.34 9.51
N THR A 479 -10.38 12.36 10.46
CA THR A 479 -11.73 12.86 10.19
C THR A 479 -11.76 14.38 10.04
N GLU A 480 -10.88 15.12 10.72
CA GLU A 480 -10.69 16.55 10.49
C GLU A 480 -10.17 16.86 9.09
N LEU A 481 -9.18 16.09 8.61
CA LEU A 481 -8.71 16.22 7.23
C LEU A 481 -9.82 15.90 6.24
N MET A 482 -10.61 14.84 6.48
CA MET A 482 -11.75 14.50 5.62
C MET A 482 -12.81 15.61 5.60
N GLU A 483 -13.12 16.24 6.74
CA GLU A 483 -14.04 17.39 6.82
C GLU A 483 -13.59 18.52 5.90
N ARG A 484 -12.31 18.92 5.95
CA ARG A 484 -11.75 19.95 5.06
C ARG A 484 -11.94 19.61 3.57
N LEU A 485 -11.81 18.33 3.20
CA LEU A 485 -12.02 17.89 1.81
C LEU A 485 -13.51 17.93 1.42
N VAL A 486 -14.42 17.57 2.33
CA VAL A 486 -15.88 17.68 2.13
C VAL A 486 -16.29 19.14 1.96
N GLU A 487 -15.71 20.06 2.74
CA GLU A 487 -15.93 21.50 2.63
C GLU A 487 -15.38 22.09 1.32
N HIS A 488 -14.31 21.52 0.78
CA HIS A 488 -13.68 22.00 -0.46
C HIS A 488 -14.37 21.49 -1.72
N TYR A 489 -14.66 20.19 -1.82
CA TYR A 489 -15.15 19.55 -3.05
C TYR A 489 -16.68 19.52 -3.14
N ARG A 490 -17.33 20.67 -3.19
CA ARG A 490 -18.80 20.80 -3.10
C ARG A 490 -19.50 20.73 -4.46
N SER A 491 -18.74 20.73 -5.56
CA SER A 491 -19.24 20.71 -6.93
C SER A 491 -18.37 19.86 -7.85
N SER A 492 -18.96 19.31 -8.91
CA SER A 492 -18.20 18.54 -9.90
C SER A 492 -17.11 19.39 -10.55
N SER A 493 -17.33 20.69 -10.76
CA SER A 493 -16.30 21.60 -11.29
C SER A 493 -15.09 21.79 -10.38
N GLU A 494 -15.25 21.73 -9.05
CA GLU A 494 -14.13 21.78 -8.12
C GLU A 494 -13.32 20.48 -8.18
N ILE A 495 -13.99 19.33 -8.30
CA ILE A 495 -13.32 18.03 -8.47
C ILE A 495 -12.61 17.98 -9.83
N ASP A 496 -13.26 18.42 -10.91
CA ASP A 496 -12.73 18.36 -12.27
C ASP A 496 -11.58 19.36 -12.49
N ALA A 497 -11.45 20.39 -11.64
CA ALA A 497 -10.27 21.25 -11.60
C ALA A 497 -9.01 20.50 -11.13
N HIS A 498 -9.19 19.36 -10.46
CA HIS A 498 -8.14 18.47 -9.95
C HIS A 498 -8.24 17.09 -10.62
N ASP A 499 -8.17 17.08 -11.95
CA ASP A 499 -8.30 15.85 -12.76
C ASP A 499 -7.43 14.69 -12.25
N GLY A 500 -8.03 13.51 -12.12
CA GLY A 500 -7.40 12.32 -11.52
C GLY A 500 -7.66 12.11 -10.02
N ILE A 501 -8.14 13.11 -9.26
CA ILE A 501 -8.35 12.95 -7.81
C ILE A 501 -9.65 12.21 -7.44
N ARG A 502 -10.61 12.16 -8.38
CA ARG A 502 -12.00 11.74 -8.14
C ARG A 502 -12.11 10.31 -7.59
N GLY A 503 -11.33 9.36 -8.12
CA GLY A 503 -11.33 7.97 -7.66
C GLY A 503 -10.93 7.86 -6.18
N SER A 504 -9.90 8.61 -5.78
CA SER A 504 -9.44 8.66 -4.39
C SER A 504 -10.48 9.34 -3.49
N LEU A 505 -11.11 10.44 -3.91
CA LEU A 505 -12.22 11.07 -3.17
C LEU A 505 -13.40 10.12 -2.97
N ALA A 506 -13.73 9.29 -3.97
CA ALA A 506 -14.79 8.30 -3.84
C ALA A 506 -14.45 7.21 -2.81
N ARG A 507 -13.20 6.72 -2.79
CA ARG A 507 -12.72 5.75 -1.79
C ARG A 507 -12.67 6.37 -0.38
N MET A 508 -12.24 7.62 -0.26
CA MET A 508 -12.31 8.39 0.98
C MET A 508 -13.75 8.53 1.50
N ALA A 509 -14.69 8.93 0.63
CA ALA A 509 -16.10 9.06 0.96
C ALA A 509 -16.70 7.73 1.42
N ALA A 510 -16.36 6.64 0.74
CA ALA A 510 -16.83 5.31 1.10
C ALA A 510 -16.21 4.78 2.41
N GLY A 511 -14.94 5.09 2.70
CA GLY A 511 -14.32 4.76 3.99
C GLY A 511 -14.88 5.55 5.17
N HIS A 512 -15.34 6.78 4.93
CA HIS A 512 -16.00 7.67 5.91
C HIS A 512 -17.52 7.77 5.73
N ILE A 513 -18.15 6.76 5.12
CA ILE A 513 -19.60 6.75 4.87
C ILE A 513 -20.41 6.79 6.18
N ASP A 514 -19.81 6.34 7.28
CA ASP A 514 -20.34 6.45 8.63
C ASP A 514 -20.56 7.91 9.04
N SER A 515 -19.52 8.73 8.90
CA SER A 515 -19.51 10.16 9.22
C SER A 515 -20.39 10.93 8.24
N LEU A 516 -20.38 10.59 6.94
CA LEU A 516 -21.29 11.19 5.96
C LEU A 516 -22.77 10.86 6.25
N THR A 517 -23.09 9.62 6.61
CA THR A 517 -24.46 9.24 6.99
C THR A 517 -24.91 9.95 8.26
N TYR A 518 -24.04 10.00 9.27
CA TYR A 518 -24.25 10.73 10.51
C TYR A 518 -24.48 12.23 10.28
N SER A 519 -23.64 12.87 9.45
CA SER A 519 -23.75 14.31 9.13
C SER A 519 -25.06 14.62 8.40
N MET A 520 -25.42 13.75 7.46
CA MET A 520 -26.65 13.85 6.69
C MET A 520 -27.90 13.73 7.58
N ASP A 521 -27.83 13.01 8.71
CA ASP A 521 -28.92 12.83 9.68
C ASP A 521 -29.13 14.00 10.65
N ASN A 522 -29.01 15.22 10.14
CA ASN A 522 -29.17 16.47 10.90
C ASN A 522 -30.19 17.42 10.26
N PHE A 523 -31.34 16.91 9.82
CA PHE A 523 -32.32 17.73 9.10
C PHE A 523 -32.79 18.91 9.98
N GLY A 524 -32.59 20.14 9.52
CA GLY A 524 -32.97 21.34 10.27
C GLY A 524 -32.28 21.50 11.62
N GLY A 525 -31.10 20.90 11.82
CA GLY A 525 -30.40 20.92 13.11
C GLY A 525 -31.02 20.01 14.18
N SER A 526 -31.81 19.01 13.77
CA SER A 526 -32.54 18.14 14.70
C SER A 526 -31.69 17.05 15.36
N GLY A 527 -30.39 16.92 15.01
CA GLY A 527 -29.51 15.84 15.45
C GLY A 527 -29.50 15.62 16.97
N GLU A 528 -29.38 16.70 17.76
CA GLU A 528 -29.41 16.62 19.22
C GLU A 528 -30.77 16.13 19.73
N ALA A 529 -31.87 16.66 19.17
CA ALA A 529 -33.22 16.35 19.58
C ALA A 529 -33.62 14.90 19.32
N ILE A 530 -33.04 14.26 18.30
CA ILE A 530 -33.27 12.85 17.96
C ILE A 530 -32.26 11.90 18.63
N GLY A 531 -31.31 12.41 19.42
CA GLY A 531 -30.27 11.60 20.05
C GLY A 531 -29.30 10.96 19.05
N ARG A 532 -28.99 11.67 17.95
CA ARG A 532 -28.17 11.20 16.83
C ARG A 532 -26.83 10.61 17.28
N ASP A 533 -26.17 11.22 18.26
CA ASP A 533 -24.87 10.74 18.76
C ASP A 533 -24.95 9.36 19.38
N ALA A 534 -26.00 9.09 20.17
CA ALA A 534 -26.24 7.78 20.74
C ALA A 534 -26.67 6.76 19.68
N LEU A 535 -27.46 7.21 18.70
CA LEU A 535 -27.92 6.38 17.59
C LEU A 535 -26.75 5.87 16.74
N TYR A 536 -25.83 6.75 16.35
CA TYR A 536 -24.69 6.37 15.52
C TYR A 536 -23.45 5.95 16.32
N GLY A 537 -23.50 6.05 17.65
CA GLY A 537 -22.35 5.78 18.51
C GLY A 537 -21.19 6.74 18.25
N ALA A 538 -21.48 8.03 18.05
CA ALA A 538 -20.51 9.05 17.63
C ALA A 538 -19.23 9.04 18.48
N ASP A 539 -19.36 8.97 19.81
CA ASP A 539 -18.21 8.88 20.73
C ASP A 539 -17.43 7.57 20.58
N ARG A 540 -18.13 6.45 20.38
CA ARG A 540 -17.51 5.12 20.27
C ARG A 540 -16.73 4.98 18.96
N HIS A 541 -17.22 5.58 17.89
CA HIS A 541 -16.66 5.47 16.54
C HIS A 541 -15.84 6.71 16.13
N HIS A 542 -15.74 7.70 17.02
CA HIS A 542 -15.06 8.97 16.78
C HIS A 542 -15.53 9.61 15.47
N LEU A 543 -16.85 9.67 15.31
CA LEU A 543 -17.48 10.29 14.14
C LEU A 543 -17.33 11.81 14.22
N ARG A 544 -17.19 12.44 13.06
CA ARG A 544 -17.20 13.89 12.90
C ARG A 544 -18.42 14.31 12.07
N ASP A 545 -19.03 15.43 12.44
CA ASP A 545 -20.14 16.02 11.69
C ASP A 545 -19.58 16.93 10.60
N PHE A 546 -19.54 16.47 9.36
CA PHE A 546 -19.05 17.21 8.19
C PHE A 546 -20.05 18.23 7.64
N ASP A 547 -21.00 18.67 8.46
CA ASP A 547 -22.18 19.43 8.07
C ASP A 547 -23.09 18.72 7.04
N ARG A 548 -24.40 18.92 7.18
CA ARG A 548 -25.37 18.28 6.29
C ARG A 548 -25.30 18.84 4.86
N ALA A 549 -25.17 20.16 4.71
CA ALA A 549 -25.15 20.80 3.41
C ALA A 549 -23.87 20.47 2.64
N ASP A 550 -22.72 20.46 3.33
CA ASP A 550 -21.43 20.15 2.73
C ASP A 550 -21.35 18.66 2.36
N SER A 551 -21.78 17.76 3.24
CA SER A 551 -21.94 16.33 2.90
C SER A 551 -22.87 16.10 1.70
N THR A 552 -23.98 16.84 1.62
CA THR A 552 -24.92 16.75 0.48
C THR A 552 -24.24 17.21 -0.81
N ALA A 553 -23.52 18.33 -0.77
CA ALA A 553 -22.84 18.90 -1.93
C ALA A 553 -21.71 17.99 -2.43
N PHE A 554 -20.87 17.51 -1.52
CA PHE A 554 -19.78 16.58 -1.80
C PHE A 554 -20.26 15.26 -2.42
N LEU A 555 -21.25 14.60 -1.80
CA LEU A 555 -21.82 13.36 -2.35
C LEU A 555 -22.48 13.58 -3.72
N ARG A 556 -23.12 14.74 -3.93
CA ARG A 556 -23.68 15.10 -5.25
C ARG A 556 -22.57 15.28 -6.30
N ALA A 557 -21.50 15.99 -5.94
CA ALA A 557 -20.37 16.24 -6.82
C ALA A 557 -19.65 14.94 -7.21
N LEU A 558 -19.52 13.98 -6.30
CA LEU A 558 -18.92 12.68 -6.55
C LEU A 558 -19.82 11.77 -7.38
N ALA A 559 -21.06 11.54 -6.95
CA ALA A 559 -21.96 10.58 -7.55
C ALA A 559 -22.47 10.96 -8.96
N SER A 560 -22.14 12.15 -9.45
CA SER A 560 -22.36 12.49 -10.86
C SER A 560 -21.52 11.61 -11.80
N ASP A 561 -20.36 11.18 -11.34
CA ASP A 561 -19.49 10.23 -12.05
C ASP A 561 -19.89 8.78 -11.77
N ARG A 562 -19.72 7.92 -12.77
CA ARG A 562 -20.13 6.51 -12.67
C ARG A 562 -19.31 5.74 -11.64
N GLU A 563 -17.99 5.73 -11.75
CA GLU A 563 -17.13 4.91 -10.87
C GLU A 563 -17.21 5.38 -9.42
N ALA A 564 -17.28 6.69 -9.20
CA ALA A 564 -17.48 7.26 -7.88
C ALA A 564 -18.85 6.90 -7.30
N TYR A 565 -19.94 7.00 -8.08
CA TYR A 565 -21.27 6.55 -7.68
C TYR A 565 -21.27 5.07 -7.30
N GLU A 566 -20.64 4.22 -8.12
CA GLU A 566 -20.59 2.79 -7.90
C GLU A 566 -19.89 2.46 -6.56
N THR A 567 -18.71 3.05 -6.34
CA THR A 567 -17.90 2.90 -5.11
C THR A 567 -18.66 3.31 -3.86
N VAL A 568 -19.23 4.53 -3.85
CA VAL A 568 -19.93 5.08 -2.68
C VAL A 568 -21.24 4.33 -2.41
N SER A 569 -21.97 3.94 -3.46
CA SER A 569 -23.23 3.19 -3.31
C SER A 569 -23.02 1.81 -2.71
N VAL A 570 -21.93 1.12 -3.07
CA VAL A 570 -21.58 -0.18 -2.46
C VAL A 570 -21.26 0.00 -0.98
N ALA A 571 -20.44 0.99 -0.62
CA ALA A 571 -20.15 1.29 0.78
C ALA A 571 -21.41 1.65 1.58
N GLN A 572 -22.31 2.46 1.02
CA GLN A 572 -23.58 2.81 1.67
C GLN A 572 -24.45 1.57 1.94
N GLN A 573 -24.53 0.65 0.99
CA GLN A 573 -25.31 -0.58 1.13
C GLN A 573 -24.78 -1.46 2.27
N VAL A 574 -23.45 -1.62 2.32
CA VAL A 574 -22.75 -2.38 3.36
C VAL A 574 -22.91 -1.71 4.73
N TYR A 575 -22.75 -0.39 4.77
CA TYR A 575 -22.92 0.42 5.98
C TYR A 575 -24.33 0.28 6.55
N GLY A 576 -25.36 0.55 5.74
CA GLY A 576 -26.75 0.50 6.17
C GLY A 576 -27.14 -0.87 6.73
N THR A 577 -26.73 -1.94 6.05
CA THR A 577 -26.95 -3.33 6.52
C THR A 577 -26.28 -3.57 7.88
N SER A 578 -25.03 -3.17 8.03
CA SER A 578 -24.24 -3.37 9.25
C SER A 578 -24.73 -2.53 10.42
N ALA A 579 -25.10 -1.28 10.15
CA ALA A 579 -25.58 -0.35 11.15
C ALA A 579 -26.95 -0.78 11.71
N MET A 580 -27.86 -1.27 10.86
CA MET A 580 -29.10 -1.90 11.33
C MET A 580 -28.86 -3.15 12.18
N ALA A 581 -27.91 -4.00 11.78
CA ALA A 581 -27.58 -5.21 12.53
C ALA A 581 -27.00 -4.89 13.91
N ALA A 582 -26.19 -3.84 14.02
CA ALA A 582 -25.56 -3.41 15.27
C ALA A 582 -26.56 -2.95 16.34
N HIS A 583 -27.73 -2.45 15.93
CA HIS A 583 -28.80 -2.08 16.86
C HIS A 583 -29.53 -3.29 17.46
N GLY A 584 -29.31 -4.51 16.96
CA GLY A 584 -29.88 -5.72 17.57
C GLY A 584 -31.39 -5.61 17.78
N ASP A 585 -31.86 -5.84 19.01
CA ASP A 585 -33.29 -5.80 19.33
C ASP A 585 -33.90 -4.39 19.44
N ASP A 586 -33.10 -3.32 19.29
CA ASP A 586 -33.62 -1.96 19.21
C ASP A 586 -34.26 -1.70 17.84
N VAL A 587 -35.54 -2.06 17.74
CA VAL A 587 -36.37 -1.93 16.55
C VAL A 587 -36.45 -0.48 16.06
N ALA A 588 -36.53 0.49 16.97
CA ALA A 588 -36.70 1.89 16.61
C ALA A 588 -35.43 2.44 15.97
N SER A 589 -34.27 2.19 16.58
CA SER A 589 -32.97 2.62 16.07
C SER A 589 -32.60 1.91 14.77
N ALA A 590 -32.80 0.59 14.70
CA ALA A 590 -32.55 -0.17 13.48
C ALA A 590 -33.44 0.30 12.32
N ARG A 591 -34.74 0.56 12.58
CA ARG A 591 -35.65 1.12 11.58
C ARG A 591 -35.20 2.51 11.13
N HIS A 592 -34.78 3.38 12.05
CA HIS A 592 -34.33 4.73 11.73
C HIS A 592 -33.10 4.71 10.81
N VAL A 593 -32.06 3.99 11.19
CA VAL A 593 -30.82 3.88 10.41
C VAL A 593 -31.06 3.20 9.06
N GLY A 594 -31.91 2.18 9.02
CA GLY A 594 -32.29 1.52 7.76
C GLY A 594 -33.01 2.46 6.80
N LEU A 595 -34.01 3.21 7.30
CA LEU A 595 -34.71 4.23 6.52
C LEU A 595 -33.77 5.37 6.08
N ARG A 596 -32.77 5.73 6.91
CA ARG A 596 -31.73 6.68 6.53
C ARG A 596 -30.86 6.16 5.39
N SER A 597 -30.51 4.88 5.41
CA SER A 597 -29.78 4.25 4.33
C SER A 597 -30.58 4.26 3.03
N VAL A 598 -31.88 3.97 3.09
CA VAL A 598 -32.77 4.05 1.92
C VAL A 598 -32.83 5.46 1.34
N TYR A 599 -32.90 6.48 2.20
CA TYR A 599 -32.82 7.88 1.78
C TYR A 599 -31.51 8.19 1.04
N LEU A 600 -30.37 7.70 1.53
CA LEU A 600 -29.07 7.91 0.88
C LEU A 600 -28.97 7.18 -0.47
N HIS A 601 -29.56 5.99 -0.61
CA HIS A 601 -29.65 5.32 -1.91
C HIS A 601 -30.46 6.15 -2.92
N GLY A 602 -31.66 6.60 -2.54
CA GLY A 602 -32.48 7.43 -3.42
C GLY A 602 -31.77 8.73 -3.82
N PHE A 603 -31.02 9.33 -2.89
CA PHE A 603 -30.18 10.48 -3.17
C PHE A 603 -29.10 10.17 -4.22
N LEU A 604 -28.24 9.16 -3.99
CA LEU A 604 -27.15 8.82 -4.91
C LEU A 604 -27.68 8.38 -6.29
N ASP A 605 -28.76 7.61 -6.29
CA ASP A 605 -29.39 7.08 -7.51
C ASP A 605 -29.92 8.19 -8.40
N GLU A 606 -30.57 9.20 -7.81
CA GLU A 606 -31.06 10.37 -8.54
C GLU A 606 -29.91 11.25 -9.04
N VAL A 607 -28.89 11.52 -8.22
CA VAL A 607 -27.73 12.32 -8.65
C VAL A 607 -27.12 11.75 -9.94
N ARG A 608 -26.89 10.44 -9.99
CA ARG A 608 -26.30 9.81 -11.18
C ARG A 608 -27.28 9.81 -12.35
N SER A 609 -28.57 9.59 -12.11
CA SER A 609 -29.60 9.62 -13.16
C SER A 609 -29.72 11.02 -13.78
N GLU A 610 -29.69 12.07 -12.94
CA GLU A 610 -29.68 13.48 -13.35
C GLU A 610 -28.41 13.82 -14.15
N ALA A 611 -27.24 13.34 -13.70
CA ALA A 611 -25.97 13.54 -14.41
C ALA A 611 -25.99 12.92 -15.81
N ILE A 612 -26.46 11.67 -15.96
CA ILE A 612 -26.67 11.02 -17.26
C ILE A 612 -27.66 11.81 -18.11
N GLY A 613 -28.75 12.30 -17.49
CA GLY A 613 -29.76 13.14 -18.15
C GLY A 613 -29.17 14.43 -18.73
N LYS A 614 -28.28 15.09 -17.99
CA LYS A 614 -27.59 16.32 -18.39
C LYS A 614 -26.51 16.08 -19.45
N GLU A 615 -25.67 15.08 -19.26
CA GLU A 615 -24.57 14.72 -20.16
C GLU A 615 -25.09 14.34 -21.55
N PHE A 616 -26.19 13.58 -21.60
CA PHE A 616 -26.79 13.07 -22.84
C PHE A 616 -28.16 13.71 -23.12
N ALA A 617 -28.32 15.00 -22.80
CA ALA A 617 -29.60 15.72 -22.98
C ALA A 617 -30.11 15.68 -24.42
N GLU A 618 -29.20 15.82 -25.39
CA GLU A 618 -29.50 15.84 -26.83
C GLU A 618 -29.34 14.45 -27.51
N GLU A 619 -28.86 13.44 -26.77
CA GLU A 619 -28.51 12.11 -27.29
C GLU A 619 -29.37 11.02 -26.65
N ALA A 620 -30.66 10.96 -27.02
CA ALA A 620 -31.63 10.09 -26.36
C ALA A 620 -31.26 8.59 -26.36
N GLU A 621 -30.65 8.08 -27.43
CA GLU A 621 -30.17 6.69 -27.50
C GLU A 621 -29.02 6.45 -26.51
N GLN A 622 -28.03 7.34 -26.46
CA GLN A 622 -26.89 7.22 -25.57
C GLN A 622 -27.30 7.40 -24.09
N ARG A 623 -28.22 8.33 -23.82
CA ARG A 623 -28.83 8.51 -22.49
C ARG A 623 -29.52 7.23 -22.01
N ASN A 624 -30.37 6.64 -22.86
CA ASN A 624 -31.08 5.40 -22.50
C ASN A 624 -30.09 4.25 -22.27
N LEU A 625 -29.06 4.14 -23.10
CA LEU A 625 -28.01 3.13 -22.94
C LEU A 625 -27.26 3.27 -21.61
N GLU A 626 -26.89 4.49 -21.20
CA GLU A 626 -26.21 4.71 -19.91
C GLU A 626 -27.14 4.47 -18.71
N LEU A 627 -28.43 4.82 -18.81
CA LEU A 627 -29.43 4.46 -17.80
C LEU A 627 -29.64 2.94 -17.69
N GLU A 628 -29.66 2.23 -18.82
CA GLU A 628 -29.74 0.76 -18.86
C GLU A 628 -28.49 0.12 -18.25
N LYS A 629 -27.29 0.61 -18.58
CA LYS A 629 -26.03 0.16 -17.94
C LYS A 629 -26.08 0.37 -16.44
N GLN A 630 -26.60 1.52 -15.99
CA GLN A 630 -26.77 1.79 -14.57
C GLN A 630 -27.80 0.84 -13.91
N ALA A 631 -28.96 0.62 -14.54
CA ALA A 631 -29.98 -0.32 -14.07
C ALA A 631 -29.42 -1.75 -13.95
N ALA A 632 -28.65 -2.16 -14.95
CA ALA A 632 -28.01 -3.46 -15.02
C ALA A 632 -26.92 -3.60 -13.94
N TRP A 633 -26.08 -2.58 -13.72
CA TRP A 633 -25.12 -2.55 -12.61
C TRP A 633 -25.82 -2.63 -11.24
N ARG A 634 -26.92 -1.89 -11.03
CA ARG A 634 -27.73 -1.96 -9.81
C ARG A 634 -28.26 -3.38 -9.58
N GLY A 635 -28.76 -4.03 -10.63
CA GLY A 635 -29.22 -5.41 -10.60
C GLY A 635 -28.10 -6.40 -10.25
N TYR A 636 -26.94 -6.28 -10.91
CA TYR A 636 -25.76 -7.11 -10.66
C TYR A 636 -25.25 -6.95 -9.22
N ALA A 637 -25.04 -5.72 -8.75
CA ALA A 637 -24.58 -5.42 -7.39
C ALA A 637 -25.54 -5.99 -6.32
N THR A 638 -26.85 -5.93 -6.57
CA THR A 638 -27.86 -6.52 -5.68
C THR A 638 -27.74 -8.04 -5.60
N SER A 639 -27.43 -8.71 -6.72
CA SER A 639 -27.23 -10.16 -6.77
C SER A 639 -25.90 -10.62 -6.14
N ALA A 640 -24.85 -9.81 -6.27
CA ALA A 640 -23.53 -10.08 -5.71
C ALA A 640 -23.50 -9.98 -4.17
N LEU A 641 -24.39 -9.18 -3.57
CA LEU A 641 -24.45 -8.98 -2.12
C LEU A 641 -25.23 -10.08 -1.36
N VAL A 642 -26.02 -10.91 -2.04
CA VAL A 642 -26.83 -11.98 -1.42
C VAL A 642 -26.04 -13.30 -1.26
N GLY A 643 -24.84 -13.39 -1.81
CA GLY A 643 -23.89 -14.48 -1.55
C GLY A 643 -22.56 -13.90 -1.09
N ALA A 644 -22.12 -14.23 0.12
CA ALA A 644 -20.87 -13.70 0.65
C ALA A 644 -19.67 -13.98 -0.29
N GLY A 645 -18.99 -12.93 -0.74
CA GLY A 645 -17.58 -12.95 -1.18
C GLY A 645 -17.31 -12.62 -2.65
N VAL A 646 -17.23 -11.31 -2.93
CA VAL A 646 -16.51 -10.62 -4.04
C VAL A 646 -17.06 -10.72 -5.47
N GLY A 647 -17.68 -9.62 -5.89
CA GLY A 647 -17.81 -9.18 -7.28
C GLY A 647 -17.93 -7.65 -7.29
N VAL A 648 -16.85 -6.98 -7.72
CA VAL A 648 -16.67 -5.52 -7.81
C VAL A 648 -16.82 -4.76 -6.46
N GLY A 649 -15.68 -4.43 -5.82
CA GLY A 649 -15.63 -3.47 -4.71
C GLY A 649 -16.26 -3.92 -3.39
N ALA A 650 -16.06 -5.17 -2.98
CA ALA A 650 -16.66 -5.70 -1.75
C ALA A 650 -16.10 -5.02 -0.49
N ALA A 651 -16.82 -4.02 0.00
CA ALA A 651 -16.50 -3.35 1.24
C ALA A 651 -16.56 -4.34 2.44
N LEU A 652 -15.46 -4.50 3.19
CA LEU A 652 -15.41 -5.40 4.34
C LEU A 652 -15.96 -4.71 5.60
N VAL A 653 -16.84 -5.41 6.31
CA VAL A 653 -17.37 -5.00 7.63
C VAL A 653 -16.50 -5.63 8.71
N THR A 654 -15.83 -4.81 9.52
CA THR A 654 -15.08 -5.33 10.67
C THR A 654 -16.05 -5.72 11.79
N GLY A 655 -15.85 -6.89 12.40
CA GLY A 655 -16.80 -7.65 13.23
C GLY A 655 -17.24 -7.03 14.58
N THR A 656 -17.26 -5.72 14.71
CA THR A 656 -17.89 -4.99 15.83
C THR A 656 -18.63 -3.81 15.23
N GLY A 657 -19.97 -3.86 15.23
CA GLY A 657 -20.84 -3.00 14.44
C GLY A 657 -20.46 -1.51 14.33
N VAL A 658 -20.80 -0.95 13.17
CA VAL A 658 -20.91 0.49 12.78
C VAL A 658 -19.62 1.28 12.55
N GLY A 659 -18.43 0.82 12.93
CA GLY A 659 -17.20 1.62 12.76
C GLY A 659 -16.31 1.20 11.58
N ALA A 660 -16.21 2.08 10.58
CA ALA A 660 -15.34 2.00 9.39
C ALA A 660 -15.60 0.86 8.39
N ILE A 661 -15.62 1.23 7.10
CA ILE A 661 -15.71 0.32 5.96
C ILE A 661 -14.36 0.28 5.25
N LEU A 662 -13.88 -0.92 4.96
CA LEU A 662 -12.68 -1.12 4.15
C LEU A 662 -13.08 -1.38 2.71
N ILE A 663 -12.49 -0.68 1.76
CA ILE A 663 -12.67 -0.94 0.33
C ILE A 663 -11.39 -1.64 -0.13
N PRO A 664 -11.39 -2.96 -0.36
CA PRO A 664 -10.24 -3.62 -0.93
C PRO A 664 -10.04 -3.14 -2.37
N ILE A 665 -8.78 -2.95 -2.74
CA ILE A 665 -8.39 -2.62 -4.12
C ILE A 665 -8.46 -3.93 -4.92
N ALA A 666 -9.15 -3.91 -6.05
CA ALA A 666 -9.05 -5.01 -7.01
C ALA A 666 -7.60 -5.01 -7.54
N ILE A 667 -6.86 -6.08 -7.26
CA ILE A 667 -5.43 -6.18 -7.57
C ILE A 667 -5.21 -6.08 -9.09
N GLU A 668 -4.56 -5.01 -9.55
CA GLU A 668 -3.76 -5.05 -10.78
C GLU A 668 -2.47 -5.81 -10.48
N THR A 669 -2.46 -7.13 -10.70
CA THR A 669 -1.25 -7.93 -10.48
C THR A 669 -0.37 -7.88 -11.71
N VAL A 670 0.81 -7.30 -11.53
CA VAL A 670 2.11 -7.79 -11.99
C VAL A 670 2.02 -9.03 -12.89
N GLY A 671 2.16 -8.82 -14.21
CA GLY A 671 2.40 -9.89 -15.18
C GLY A 671 1.17 -10.44 -15.92
N GLY A 672 0.56 -9.62 -16.78
CA GLY A 672 -0.19 -10.02 -17.98
C GLY A 672 -1.19 -11.17 -17.86
N ALA A 673 -2.45 -10.86 -17.53
CA ALA A 673 -3.69 -11.45 -18.09
C ALA A 673 -4.96 -11.24 -17.21
N VAL A 674 -4.88 -10.59 -16.04
CA VAL A 674 -6.01 -10.54 -15.10
C VAL A 674 -6.93 -9.32 -15.29
N GLU A 675 -6.39 -8.17 -15.76
CA GLU A 675 -7.14 -6.92 -15.98
C GLU A 675 -8.35 -7.11 -16.92
N THR A 676 -8.23 -8.03 -17.87
CA THR A 676 -9.30 -8.38 -18.81
C THR A 676 -10.50 -9.09 -18.17
N GLN A 677 -10.37 -9.78 -17.04
CA GLN A 677 -11.40 -10.77 -16.67
C GLN A 677 -12.63 -10.17 -15.97
N VAL A 678 -12.48 -9.12 -15.16
CA VAL A 678 -13.59 -8.48 -14.44
C VAL A 678 -14.41 -7.55 -15.34
N GLU A 679 -13.74 -6.77 -16.19
CA GLU A 679 -14.41 -6.01 -17.25
C GLU A 679 -15.09 -6.97 -18.23
N THR A 680 -14.44 -8.08 -18.62
CA THR A 680 -15.04 -9.05 -19.53
C THR A 680 -16.23 -9.76 -18.89
N GLU A 681 -16.20 -10.17 -17.62
CA GLU A 681 -17.33 -10.86 -16.98
C GLU A 681 -18.54 -9.93 -16.77
N THR A 682 -18.31 -8.66 -16.41
CA THR A 682 -19.37 -7.65 -16.29
C THR A 682 -19.94 -7.29 -17.67
N MET A 683 -19.07 -7.04 -18.66
CA MET A 683 -19.48 -6.77 -20.05
C MET A 683 -20.15 -7.97 -20.71
N GLN A 684 -19.75 -9.19 -20.36
CA GLN A 684 -20.34 -10.41 -20.87
C GLN A 684 -21.70 -10.69 -20.23
N TRP A 685 -21.89 -10.45 -18.93
CA TRP A 685 -23.23 -10.48 -18.30
C TRP A 685 -24.16 -9.40 -18.87
N LEU A 686 -23.65 -8.18 -19.10
CA LEU A 686 -24.37 -7.09 -19.76
C LEU A 686 -24.76 -7.45 -21.21
N GLN A 687 -23.87 -8.11 -21.96
CA GLN A 687 -24.14 -8.60 -23.31
C GLN A 687 -25.11 -9.80 -23.33
N ASP A 688 -24.99 -10.72 -22.36
CA ASP A 688 -25.83 -11.91 -22.23
C ASP A 688 -27.28 -11.55 -21.87
N ASN A 689 -27.48 -10.41 -21.21
CA ASN A 689 -28.80 -9.83 -20.87
C ASN A 689 -29.30 -8.81 -21.92
N LYS A 690 -28.92 -8.98 -23.19
CA LYS A 690 -29.46 -8.37 -24.43
C LYS A 690 -30.19 -7.02 -24.31
N PHE A 691 -29.47 -5.97 -24.71
CA PHE A 691 -30.00 -4.66 -25.07
C PHE A 691 -30.92 -4.75 -26.30
N ASP A 692 -32.22 -4.51 -26.11
CA ASP A 692 -33.17 -4.36 -27.22
C ASP A 692 -33.39 -2.86 -27.43
N ASN A 693 -32.71 -2.32 -28.45
CA ASN A 693 -32.68 -0.89 -28.75
C ASN A 693 -33.99 -0.45 -29.44
N SER A 694 -35.12 -0.53 -28.72
CA SER A 694 -36.44 -0.14 -29.23
C SER A 694 -37.19 0.79 -28.28
N GLN A 695 -37.45 2.00 -28.78
CA GLN A 695 -38.42 3.02 -28.37
C GLN A 695 -39.16 2.86 -27.04
N GLN A 696 -38.59 3.39 -25.95
CA GLN A 696 -39.12 4.54 -25.18
C GLN A 696 -38.17 4.91 -24.04
N ALA A 697 -37.80 6.20 -23.93
CA ALA A 697 -36.95 6.72 -22.84
C ALA A 697 -37.58 6.59 -21.43
N ILE A 698 -38.87 6.25 -21.35
CA ILE A 698 -39.61 6.05 -20.10
C ILE A 698 -39.27 4.70 -19.48
N ASP A 699 -39.09 3.65 -20.29
CA ASP A 699 -38.86 2.28 -19.80
C ASP A 699 -37.49 2.13 -19.11
N GLY A 700 -36.45 2.84 -19.60
CA GLY A 700 -35.11 2.83 -19.00
C GLY A 700 -35.04 3.56 -17.65
N LEU A 701 -35.78 4.68 -17.50
CA LEU A 701 -35.86 5.42 -16.24
C LEU A 701 -36.63 4.61 -15.18
N ASP A 702 -37.76 4.02 -15.56
CA ASP A 702 -38.59 3.18 -14.69
C ASP A 702 -37.83 1.93 -14.25
N ALA A 703 -37.11 1.26 -15.16
CA ALA A 703 -36.29 0.09 -14.84
C ALA A 703 -35.11 0.43 -13.92
N ALA A 704 -34.41 1.54 -14.17
CA ALA A 704 -33.32 2.01 -13.30
C ALA A 704 -33.85 2.32 -11.90
N ARG A 705 -34.99 3.00 -11.80
CA ARG A 705 -35.66 3.33 -10.54
C ARG A 705 -36.09 2.08 -9.78
N GLU A 706 -36.77 1.14 -10.44
CA GLU A 706 -37.20 -0.13 -9.82
C GLU A 706 -36.01 -0.93 -9.27
N ALA A 707 -34.90 -0.99 -10.02
CA ALA A 707 -33.68 -1.64 -9.57
C ALA A 707 -33.06 -0.95 -8.34
N GLY A 708 -33.06 0.39 -8.31
CA GLY A 708 -32.59 1.19 -7.18
C GLY A 708 -33.45 0.99 -5.92
N GLU A 709 -34.76 1.08 -6.06
CA GLU A 709 -35.74 0.85 -4.98
C GLU A 709 -35.59 -0.56 -4.38
N LYS A 710 -35.46 -1.58 -5.24
CA LYS A 710 -35.26 -2.97 -4.80
C LYS A 710 -33.96 -3.14 -4.02
N ARG A 711 -32.85 -2.56 -4.50
CA ARG A 711 -31.55 -2.60 -3.82
C ARG A 711 -31.62 -1.93 -2.45
N ALA A 712 -32.19 -0.73 -2.39
CA ALA A 712 -32.31 0.06 -1.17
C ALA A 712 -33.18 -0.64 -0.12
N ALA A 713 -34.28 -1.27 -0.54
CA ALA A 713 -35.21 -1.97 0.36
C ALA A 713 -34.70 -3.33 0.87
N THR A 714 -33.78 -3.97 0.15
CA THR A 714 -33.31 -5.34 0.44
C THR A 714 -32.81 -5.53 1.89
N PRO A 715 -31.95 -4.66 2.45
CA PRO A 715 -31.51 -4.79 3.83
C PRO A 715 -32.66 -4.72 4.85
N LEU A 716 -33.62 -3.82 4.65
CA LEU A 716 -34.80 -3.67 5.53
C LEU A 716 -35.72 -4.89 5.47
N LEU A 717 -35.93 -5.45 4.27
CA LEU A 717 -36.70 -6.67 4.08
C LEU A 717 -36.04 -7.87 4.78
N ASN A 718 -34.74 -8.09 4.55
CA ASN A 718 -34.00 -9.17 5.21
C ASN A 718 -34.04 -9.03 6.74
N TRP A 719 -33.90 -7.81 7.25
CA TRP A 719 -33.96 -7.51 8.68
C TRP A 719 -35.35 -7.76 9.29
N ALA A 720 -36.43 -7.44 8.55
CA ALA A 720 -37.81 -7.68 8.96
C ALA A 720 -38.18 -9.18 8.90
N GLU A 721 -37.73 -9.89 7.86
CA GLU A 721 -37.89 -11.34 7.71
C GLU A 721 -37.17 -12.12 8.82
N ALA A 722 -35.91 -11.75 9.11
CA ALA A 722 -35.13 -12.37 10.18
C ALA A 722 -35.78 -12.25 11.57
N ARG A 723 -36.64 -11.24 11.76
CA ARG A 723 -37.41 -11.03 13.00
C ARG A 723 -38.81 -11.64 12.98
N GLY A 724 -39.23 -12.22 11.85
CA GLY A 724 -40.59 -12.72 11.70
C GLY A 724 -41.65 -11.62 11.84
N MET A 725 -41.33 -10.40 11.37
CA MET A 725 -42.21 -9.24 11.46
C MET A 725 -43.57 -9.53 10.77
N PRO A 726 -44.72 -9.15 11.37
CA PRO A 726 -46.03 -9.35 10.75
C PRO A 726 -46.13 -8.67 9.39
N ARG A 727 -46.85 -9.27 8.45
CA ARG A 727 -47.02 -8.72 7.08
C ARG A 727 -47.53 -7.27 7.06
N SER A 728 -48.38 -6.88 8.01
CA SER A 728 -48.86 -5.51 8.13
C SER A 728 -47.73 -4.53 8.49
N GLU A 729 -46.84 -4.91 9.40
CA GLU A 729 -45.70 -4.09 9.81
C GLU A 729 -44.63 -4.02 8.72
N VAL A 730 -44.41 -5.12 7.98
CA VAL A 730 -43.55 -5.11 6.78
C VAL A 730 -44.11 -4.16 5.72
N SER A 731 -45.43 -4.18 5.49
CA SER A 731 -46.10 -3.26 4.56
C SER A 731 -45.89 -1.79 4.96
N ASP A 732 -46.05 -1.46 6.25
CA ASP A 732 -45.85 -0.10 6.76
C ASP A 732 -44.37 0.32 6.69
N LEU A 733 -43.44 -0.62 6.90
CA LEU A 733 -42.00 -0.38 6.78
C LEU A 733 -41.60 -0.09 5.33
N MET A 734 -42.14 -0.86 4.37
CA MET A 734 -41.86 -0.66 2.95
C MET A 734 -42.48 0.62 2.40
N ALA A 735 -43.69 0.99 2.83
CA ALA A 735 -44.28 2.28 2.48
C ALA A 735 -43.44 3.45 3.01
N ALA A 736 -42.87 3.32 4.21
CA ALA A 736 -41.93 4.30 4.74
C ALA A 736 -40.62 4.33 3.94
N ALA A 737 -40.09 3.17 3.54
CA ALA A 737 -38.87 3.08 2.73
C ALA A 737 -39.05 3.75 1.36
N GLU A 738 -40.15 3.46 0.65
CA GLU A 738 -40.51 4.10 -0.62
C GLU A 738 -40.55 5.63 -0.49
N GLY A 739 -41.22 6.14 0.56
CA GLY A 739 -41.25 7.57 0.85
C GLY A 739 -39.85 8.16 1.08
N ARG A 740 -39.01 7.48 1.86
CA ARG A 740 -37.64 7.94 2.15
C ARG A 740 -36.73 7.91 0.93
N TYR A 741 -36.86 6.91 0.06
CA TYR A 741 -36.14 6.84 -1.20
C TYR A 741 -36.49 8.05 -2.07
N GLY A 742 -37.79 8.34 -2.21
CA GLY A 742 -38.28 9.50 -2.96
C GLY A 742 -37.85 10.84 -2.37
N GLU A 743 -37.83 11.00 -1.05
CA GLU A 743 -37.31 12.19 -0.37
C GLU A 743 -35.80 12.40 -0.65
N GLY A 744 -35.04 11.31 -0.69
CA GLY A 744 -33.62 11.32 -1.07
C GLY A 744 -33.43 11.84 -2.49
N ALA A 745 -34.17 11.27 -3.44
CA ALA A 745 -34.15 11.68 -4.84
C ALA A 745 -34.53 13.17 -5.00
N GLN A 746 -35.61 13.63 -4.36
CA GLN A 746 -36.04 15.03 -4.44
C GLN A 746 -34.99 16.03 -3.91
N ASN A 747 -34.18 15.64 -2.93
CA ASN A 747 -33.09 16.50 -2.43
C ASN A 747 -31.85 16.45 -3.34
N ALA A 748 -31.62 15.35 -4.04
CA ALA A 748 -30.57 15.27 -5.05
C ALA A 748 -30.83 16.21 -6.24
N ASP A 749 -32.07 16.19 -6.74
CA ASP A 749 -32.52 16.87 -7.95
C ASP A 749 -32.30 18.39 -7.91
N THR A 750 -31.39 18.88 -8.75
CA THR A 750 -31.06 20.31 -8.83
C THR A 750 -32.01 21.12 -9.72
N ASP A 751 -32.85 20.47 -10.53
CA ASP A 751 -33.90 21.14 -11.31
C ASP A 751 -35.08 21.53 -10.40
N ASN A 752 -35.37 20.73 -9.35
CA ASN A 752 -36.34 21.11 -8.31
C ASN A 752 -35.86 22.29 -7.44
N ALA A 753 -34.55 22.48 -7.27
CA ALA A 753 -33.98 23.63 -6.56
C ALA A 753 -34.12 24.96 -7.33
N ARG A 754 -34.50 24.91 -8.61
CA ARG A 754 -34.81 26.07 -9.46
C ARG A 754 -36.31 26.35 -9.62
N GLY A 755 -37.16 25.77 -8.76
CA GLY A 755 -38.61 25.94 -8.87
C GLY A 755 -39.08 27.41 -8.86
N TRP A 756 -39.73 27.80 -9.97
CA TRP A 756 -40.55 29.00 -10.26
C TRP A 756 -39.88 30.23 -10.87
#